data_AF-A0A847JY43-F1
#
_entry.id   AF-A0A847JY43-F1
#
_cell.length_a   1.000
_cell.length_b   1.000
_cell.length_c   1.000
_cell.angle_alpha   90.00
_cell.angle_beta   90.00
_cell.angle_gamma   90.00
#
_symmetry.space_group_name_H-M   'P 1'
#
loop_
_entity.id
_entity.type
_entity.pdbx_description
1 polymer ?
#
loop_
_entity_poly.entity_id
_entity_poly.type
_entity_poly.pdbx_seq_one_letter_code
_entity_poly.pdbx_strand_id
1 'polypeptide(L)'
;SSLFGDDVRKLIPLVNEIGSDSATLDNALELLVMGGRHLAHALMMLVPEAWGANEHMDPERRAFYEYHACIMEPWDGPAAIAFCDGVRIGAILDRNGLRPARYLVTHDDLVVMASETGVLDIEPARVREKWRLQPGRIFMVDTDEGRIIADEELKDRIVRRRPYGQWLSENKIDLRDLPDPPHVHMPDHDTIVDRQQAFGYTLEDLKILIAPMAANGEQPLGSMGNDTPLAVLSRRPQLLYNYFKQLFAQVTNPPIDPIREELVMSLIHYIGSNGSLLEETPENCRQVRLESAVLNNVELEKIRNLEGVGYQCRTLSTLFDPTAGAPGMVAALNRLCRAASHALDHGVRIIILSDRGVDRNNAPIPALLAVSAVHHHLIREGTRTNVALIVESGEPREVHHFALLVGYGASAVNPYLALETLADMIRLGEYLPPGMTYEQAEYGYIKAVNKGLLKTMSKMGISTLQSYRGAQIFEAVGLDKELIDLHFTHTPSRIGGATLETIAQETLARHRFAYPPQHIPNSLDLDQGGHYKWRLDGEMHQINPDTIAALQQAVRSDSYERFKQFSALVNRQSEELATLRGLFRFRQGTPIPIEEVEPVESIVKRFATGAMSLGSISREAHETLAIAMNRLGGKSNTGEGGEDPARYKPDGNGNNRRSAIKQVASGRFGVTAEYLVNADELQIKMAQGAKPGEGGELPGRKVSDYIGRVRHTTPGVTLISPPPHHDIYSIEDLAQLIFDLKNVNPEARISVKLVSEVGVGTVAAGVAKAHADHILISGYEGGTGASPLSSIKHAGIPWELGLAETQQTLVRNDLRGRVVIQTDGQLKSGRDVVIAALLGAEEFGFSTAPLVALGCMMMRVCHLNTCPVGIATQDPVLRERFEGKPEYVERFFRYVAQEVREIMASLGFRRFEEMIGRVDMLDTVSAVDHWKAQGLDLSAILEQPLAPGDTSVAIRCVQPQDHGLDEAIDYHLINACRAALEEGSAVEIEGPIRNSNRTVGTMLSGEVAKRYGHAGLPDDTITIRFQGSAGQSLGAFLAHGITIELEGDASDYLGKGLSGGKIVAYPPRGSTFAAEENIIAGNTLLYGATSGEVYLRGVVGERFAVRNSGALAVVEGAGDHCCEYMTGGVVVVLGKTGRNFAAGMSGGIAFVYDCDGRFETRVNRGHGSILLEPVEEEHDRDLLFRLVEDHYMRTGSKRAREILDAWPQCLASFRKVWSVEYKTLLAERQDAQTEEQVVHG
;
A
#
# COMPACT_ATOMS: atom_id res chain seq x y z
N SER A 1 38.18 -5.33 15.67
CA SER A 1 38.30 -6.71 15.17
C SER A 1 39.73 -7.18 15.32
N SER A 2 39.92 -8.19 16.17
CA SER A 2 41.20 -8.90 16.34
C SER A 2 41.60 -9.73 15.10
N LEU A 3 40.64 -10.12 14.25
CA LEU A 3 40.89 -10.92 13.04
C LEU A 3 41.46 -10.08 11.90
N PHE A 4 40.90 -8.89 11.67
CA PHE A 4 41.34 -8.02 10.57
C PHE A 4 42.49 -7.09 10.95
N GLY A 5 42.70 -6.81 12.24
CA GLY A 5 43.72 -5.85 12.68
C GLY A 5 43.58 -4.49 11.96
N ASP A 6 44.70 -3.93 11.48
CA ASP A 6 44.72 -2.67 10.74
C ASP A 6 44.11 -2.77 9.32
N ASP A 7 44.01 -3.99 8.76
CA ASP A 7 43.48 -4.21 7.43
C ASP A 7 41.98 -3.96 7.34
N VAL A 8 41.27 -3.84 8.48
CA VAL A 8 39.86 -3.42 8.50
C VAL A 8 39.61 -2.10 7.77
N ARG A 9 40.61 -1.21 7.74
CA ARG A 9 40.52 0.08 7.02
C ARG A 9 40.48 -0.08 5.50
N LYS A 10 41.01 -1.20 4.98
CA LYS A 10 40.98 -1.52 3.53
C LYS A 10 39.58 -1.90 3.04
N LEU A 11 38.67 -2.23 3.97
CA LEU A 11 37.30 -2.63 3.67
C LEU A 11 36.36 -1.45 3.47
N ILE A 12 36.82 -0.21 3.64
CA ILE A 12 35.98 1.00 3.55
C ILE A 12 36.13 1.63 2.15
N PRO A 13 35.03 1.92 1.42
CA PRO A 13 33.64 1.66 1.80
C PRO A 13 33.23 0.20 1.56
N LEU A 14 32.51 -0.40 2.52
CA LEU A 14 32.00 -1.77 2.42
C LEU A 14 30.83 -1.85 1.43
N VAL A 15 29.96 -0.86 1.49
CA VAL A 15 28.76 -0.74 0.64
C VAL A 15 29.09 0.18 -0.52
N ASN A 16 28.86 -0.30 -1.73
CA ASN A 16 28.96 0.49 -2.95
C ASN A 16 27.56 0.91 -3.39
N GLU A 17 27.27 2.20 -3.33
CA GLU A 17 25.96 2.78 -3.70
C GLU A 17 25.60 2.60 -5.18
N ILE A 18 26.54 2.16 -6.04
CA ILE A 18 26.29 1.84 -7.45
C ILE A 18 25.82 0.37 -7.63
N GLY A 19 26.08 -0.50 -6.66
CA GLY A 19 25.68 -1.90 -6.70
C GLY A 19 24.18 -2.10 -6.47
N SER A 20 23.68 -3.32 -6.72
CA SER A 20 22.31 -3.68 -6.34
C SER A 20 22.15 -3.84 -4.82
N ASP A 21 20.91 -3.86 -4.38
CA ASP A 21 20.52 -4.25 -3.03
C ASP A 21 21.09 -5.62 -2.62
N SER A 22 21.01 -6.61 -3.51
CA SER A 22 21.50 -7.98 -3.29
C SER A 22 23.01 -8.03 -3.13
N ALA A 23 23.75 -7.27 -3.95
CA ALA A 23 25.20 -7.15 -3.83
C ALA A 23 25.59 -6.46 -2.51
N THR A 24 24.78 -5.49 -2.06
CA THR A 24 25.01 -4.81 -0.80
C THR A 24 24.79 -5.73 0.40
N LEU A 25 23.73 -6.55 0.37
CA LEU A 25 23.46 -7.56 1.38
C LEU A 25 24.59 -8.61 1.44
N ASP A 26 25.08 -9.05 0.27
CA ASP A 26 26.19 -10.00 0.17
C ASP A 26 27.47 -9.45 0.81
N ASN A 27 27.84 -8.19 0.52
CA ASN A 27 29.00 -7.54 1.16
C ASN A 27 28.86 -7.48 2.69
N ALA A 28 27.67 -7.16 3.20
CA ALA A 28 27.42 -7.13 4.64
C ALA A 28 27.50 -8.53 5.27
N LEU A 29 26.93 -9.53 4.61
CA LEU A 29 26.97 -10.92 5.04
C LEU A 29 28.41 -11.46 5.07
N GLU A 30 29.17 -11.22 4.00
CA GLU A 30 30.56 -11.63 3.88
C GLU A 30 31.41 -10.99 4.99
N LEU A 31 31.23 -9.70 5.28
CA LEU A 31 31.93 -9.04 6.38
C LEU A 31 31.66 -9.74 7.72
N LEU A 32 30.40 -10.07 8.01
CA LEU A 32 30.03 -10.72 9.28
C LEU A 32 30.62 -12.13 9.39
N VAL A 33 30.62 -12.89 8.30
CA VAL A 33 31.17 -14.25 8.24
C VAL A 33 32.69 -14.24 8.36
N MET A 34 33.38 -13.42 7.56
CA MET A 34 34.83 -13.24 7.62
C MET A 34 35.28 -12.61 8.96
N GLY A 35 34.38 -11.87 9.61
CA GLY A 35 34.52 -11.37 10.97
C GLY A 35 34.40 -12.44 12.06
N GLY A 36 34.21 -13.72 11.72
CA GLY A 36 34.22 -14.86 12.63
C GLY A 36 32.85 -15.36 13.09
N ARG A 37 31.75 -14.82 12.53
CA ARG A 37 30.41 -15.36 12.79
C ARG A 37 30.12 -16.57 11.92
N HIS A 38 29.32 -17.48 12.47
CA HIS A 38 28.75 -18.57 11.67
C HIS A 38 27.77 -17.98 10.64
N LEU A 39 27.69 -18.56 9.44
CA LEU A 39 26.84 -18.06 8.36
C LEU A 39 25.38 -17.85 8.79
N ALA A 40 24.77 -18.86 9.42
CA ALA A 40 23.41 -18.76 9.94
C ALA A 40 23.26 -17.69 11.05
N HIS A 41 24.29 -17.44 11.86
CA HIS A 41 24.25 -16.36 12.86
C HIS A 41 24.19 -15.00 12.15
N ALA A 42 25.05 -14.77 11.17
CA ALA A 42 25.04 -13.53 10.39
C ALA A 42 23.70 -13.30 9.67
N LEU A 43 23.10 -14.34 9.09
CA LEU A 43 21.77 -14.27 8.47
C LEU A 43 20.67 -13.96 9.49
N MET A 44 20.68 -14.59 10.66
CA MET A 44 19.73 -14.29 11.74
C MET A 44 19.85 -12.85 12.28
N MET A 45 20.97 -12.17 12.03
CA MET A 45 21.15 -10.76 12.36
C MET A 45 20.63 -9.82 11.29
N LEU A 46 20.94 -10.11 10.01
CA LEU A 46 20.56 -9.26 8.88
C LEU A 46 19.07 -9.44 8.53
N VAL A 47 18.58 -10.68 8.57
CA VAL A 47 17.19 -11.07 8.23
C VAL A 47 16.55 -11.79 9.43
N PRO A 48 16.31 -11.09 10.56
CA PRO A 48 15.78 -11.69 11.77
C PRO A 48 14.28 -12.02 11.65
N GLU A 49 13.88 -13.11 12.30
CA GLU A 49 12.46 -13.45 12.52
C GLU A 49 11.69 -12.30 13.18
N ALA A 50 10.37 -12.24 12.96
CA ALA A 50 9.49 -11.39 13.75
C ALA A 50 9.43 -11.89 15.21
N TRP A 51 10.14 -11.19 16.11
CA TRP A 51 10.31 -11.57 17.51
C TRP A 51 9.57 -10.68 18.52
N GLY A 52 9.33 -9.41 18.20
CA GLY A 52 8.84 -8.39 19.15
C GLY A 52 7.45 -8.69 19.74
N ALA A 53 6.47 -9.02 18.90
CA ALA A 53 5.10 -9.31 19.30
C ALA A 53 4.81 -10.82 19.51
N ASN A 54 5.79 -11.69 19.27
CA ASN A 54 5.58 -13.14 19.33
C ASN A 54 5.79 -13.67 20.75
N GLU A 55 4.74 -13.66 21.57
CA GLU A 55 4.76 -14.10 22.98
C GLU A 55 5.14 -15.58 23.16
N HIS A 56 4.91 -16.42 22.15
CA HIS A 56 5.17 -17.87 22.19
C HIS A 56 6.58 -18.27 21.74
N MET A 57 7.42 -17.31 21.33
CA MET A 57 8.83 -17.57 21.00
C MET A 57 9.61 -18.02 22.24
N ASP A 58 10.53 -18.97 22.05
CA ASP A 58 11.47 -19.40 23.09
C ASP A 58 12.23 -18.20 23.69
N PRO A 59 12.34 -18.09 25.04
CA PRO A 59 12.96 -16.94 25.69
C PRO A 59 14.43 -16.70 25.30
N GLU A 60 15.23 -17.76 25.09
CA GLU A 60 16.64 -17.61 24.69
C GLU A 60 16.73 -17.11 23.25
N ARG A 61 15.85 -17.60 22.37
CA ARG A 61 15.74 -17.10 20.99
C ARG A 61 15.28 -15.65 20.93
N ARG A 62 14.29 -15.26 21.74
CA ARG A 62 13.87 -13.86 21.85
C ARG A 62 15.02 -12.98 22.36
N ALA A 63 15.74 -13.43 23.38
CA ALA A 63 16.89 -12.72 23.91
C ALA A 63 18.03 -12.56 22.88
N PHE A 64 18.28 -13.57 22.05
CA PHE A 64 19.22 -13.46 20.94
C PHE A 64 18.82 -12.34 19.97
N TYR A 65 17.58 -12.33 19.50
CA TYR A 65 17.13 -11.31 18.54
C TYR A 65 17.09 -9.92 19.16
N GLU A 66 16.64 -9.80 20.42
CA GLU A 66 16.62 -8.54 21.15
C GLU A 66 18.04 -7.96 21.32
N TYR A 67 19.01 -8.81 21.68
CA TYR A 67 20.41 -8.39 21.79
C TYR A 67 20.97 -7.88 20.46
N HIS A 68 20.70 -8.58 19.36
CA HIS A 68 21.20 -8.20 18.04
C HIS A 68 20.48 -6.98 17.46
N ALA A 69 19.23 -6.73 17.84
CA ALA A 69 18.52 -5.50 17.49
C ALA A 69 19.16 -4.23 18.06
N CYS A 70 19.98 -4.33 19.11
CA CYS A 70 20.80 -3.21 19.61
C CYS A 70 22.01 -2.89 18.70
N ILE A 71 22.35 -3.79 17.77
CA ILE A 71 23.58 -3.73 16.95
C ILE A 71 23.26 -3.51 15.47
N MET A 72 22.24 -4.21 14.95
CA MET A 72 21.90 -4.27 13.53
C MET A 72 20.39 -4.12 13.36
N GLU A 73 19.99 -3.15 12.56
CA GLU A 73 18.63 -3.06 12.04
C GLU A 73 18.35 -4.15 10.98
N PRO A 74 17.11 -4.66 10.88
CA PRO A 74 16.75 -5.61 9.85
C PRO A 74 16.89 -5.04 8.43
N TRP A 75 17.38 -5.88 7.51
CA TRP A 75 17.37 -5.65 6.07
C TRP A 75 16.05 -6.19 5.52
N ASP A 76 15.04 -5.33 5.46
CA ASP A 76 13.65 -5.71 5.17
C ASP A 76 13.32 -5.69 3.67
N GLY A 77 12.29 -6.45 3.29
CA GLY A 77 11.83 -6.62 1.90
C GLY A 77 11.60 -8.10 1.52
N PRO A 78 10.88 -8.38 0.41
CA PRO A 78 10.67 -9.75 -0.06
C PRO A 78 12.01 -10.42 -0.39
N ALA A 79 12.30 -11.54 0.26
CA ALA A 79 13.57 -12.24 0.03
C ALA A 79 13.45 -13.75 0.19
N ALA A 80 13.91 -14.47 -0.83
CA ALA A 80 14.29 -15.88 -0.73
C ALA A 80 15.78 -15.98 -1.05
N ILE A 81 16.59 -16.09 0.00
CA ILE A 81 18.06 -16.01 -0.12
C ILE A 81 18.61 -17.43 -0.09
N ALA A 82 19.19 -17.87 -1.19
CA ALA A 82 20.04 -19.06 -1.22
C ALA A 82 21.49 -18.65 -0.92
N PHE A 83 22.17 -19.40 -0.06
CA PHE A 83 23.53 -19.09 0.39
C PHE A 83 24.41 -20.34 0.41
N CYS A 84 25.73 -20.15 0.27
CA CYS A 84 26.71 -21.22 0.35
C CYS A 84 28.07 -20.68 0.81
N ASP A 85 28.73 -21.41 1.73
CA ASP A 85 30.12 -21.12 2.17
C ASP A 85 31.15 -22.08 1.53
N GLY A 86 30.74 -22.86 0.53
CA GLY A 86 31.52 -23.91 -0.12
C GLY A 86 31.42 -25.30 0.53
N VAL A 87 30.87 -25.40 1.75
CA VAL A 87 30.67 -26.66 2.50
C VAL A 87 29.19 -26.85 2.86
N ARG A 88 28.55 -25.78 3.31
CA ARG A 88 27.14 -25.72 3.67
C ARG A 88 26.40 -25.00 2.57
N ILE A 89 25.19 -25.49 2.30
CA ILE A 89 24.26 -24.87 1.37
C ILE A 89 22.91 -24.75 2.05
N GLY A 90 22.23 -23.63 1.86
CA GLY A 90 20.95 -23.41 2.52
C GLY A 90 20.16 -22.27 1.93
N ALA A 91 19.01 -22.03 2.54
CA ALA A 91 18.17 -20.89 2.22
C ALA A 91 17.45 -20.33 3.45
N ILE A 92 17.13 -19.04 3.40
CA ILE A 92 16.32 -18.32 4.38
C ILE A 92 15.27 -17.47 3.66
N LEU A 93 14.06 -17.38 4.21
CA LEU A 93 13.05 -16.41 3.79
C LEU A 93 13.08 -15.18 4.67
N ASP A 94 12.65 -14.05 4.11
CA ASP A 94 12.32 -12.87 4.88
C ASP A 94 11.27 -13.18 5.98
N ARG A 95 11.12 -12.24 6.92
CA ARG A 95 10.25 -12.39 8.10
C ARG A 95 8.77 -12.57 7.79
N ASN A 96 8.34 -12.15 6.60
CA ASN A 96 6.96 -12.20 6.13
C ASN A 96 6.74 -13.36 5.14
N GLY A 97 7.82 -13.96 4.62
CA GLY A 97 7.77 -15.06 3.64
C GLY A 97 7.11 -14.64 2.34
N LEU A 98 7.52 -13.50 1.78
CA LEU A 98 6.88 -12.87 0.61
C LEU A 98 7.33 -13.49 -0.72
N ARG A 99 8.29 -14.41 -0.72
CA ARG A 99 8.72 -15.17 -1.91
C ARG A 99 8.55 -16.68 -1.69
N PRO A 100 8.16 -17.44 -2.72
CA PRO A 100 8.02 -18.88 -2.61
C PRO A 100 9.40 -19.58 -2.64
N ALA A 101 9.55 -20.59 -1.79
CA ALA A 101 10.68 -21.52 -1.83
C ALA A 101 10.20 -22.92 -1.43
N ARG A 102 10.21 -23.84 -2.38
CA ARG A 102 9.76 -25.24 -2.23
C ARG A 102 10.97 -26.16 -2.27
N TYR A 103 10.94 -27.21 -1.46
CA TYR A 103 11.98 -28.23 -1.50
C TYR A 103 11.40 -29.64 -1.46
N LEU A 104 12.13 -30.56 -2.07
CA LEU A 104 11.87 -31.99 -2.02
C LEU A 104 13.13 -32.72 -1.58
N VAL A 105 12.93 -33.80 -0.83
CA VAL A 105 14.00 -34.70 -0.40
C VAL A 105 13.67 -36.12 -0.84
N THR A 106 14.64 -36.80 -1.41
CA THR A 106 14.52 -38.18 -1.88
C THR A 106 15.02 -39.17 -0.83
N HIS A 107 14.68 -40.46 -0.99
CA HIS A 107 15.20 -41.54 -0.14
C HIS A 107 16.71 -41.78 -0.32
N ASP A 108 17.30 -41.33 -1.44
CA ASP A 108 18.74 -41.31 -1.70
C ASP A 108 19.41 -39.98 -1.33
N ASP A 109 18.75 -39.19 -0.47
CA ASP A 109 19.23 -37.93 0.13
C ASP A 109 19.60 -36.81 -0.86
N LEU A 110 19.13 -36.90 -2.12
CA LEU A 110 19.09 -35.74 -3.02
C LEU A 110 18.07 -34.72 -2.50
N VAL A 111 18.52 -33.48 -2.34
CA VAL A 111 17.70 -32.32 -1.99
C VAL A 111 17.60 -31.39 -3.21
N VAL A 112 16.39 -31.01 -3.58
CA VAL A 112 16.14 -30.02 -4.63
C VAL A 112 15.32 -28.90 -4.02
N MET A 113 15.77 -27.66 -4.18
CA MET A 113 15.03 -26.46 -3.78
C MET A 113 14.87 -25.54 -4.99
N ALA A 114 13.67 -25.01 -5.17
CA ALA A 114 13.34 -24.06 -6.24
C ALA A 114 12.17 -23.17 -5.82
N SER A 115 11.94 -22.09 -6.57
CA SER A 115 10.80 -21.19 -6.32
C SER A 115 9.45 -21.87 -6.59
N GLU A 116 9.41 -22.87 -7.46
CA GLU A 116 8.20 -23.64 -7.80
C GLU A 116 8.41 -25.15 -7.65
N THR A 117 7.30 -25.89 -7.57
CA THR A 117 7.32 -27.37 -7.63
C THR A 117 7.43 -27.86 -9.08
N GLY A 118 7.77 -29.14 -9.26
CA GLY A 118 7.78 -29.79 -10.59
C GLY A 118 8.93 -29.38 -11.53
N VAL A 119 9.99 -28.74 -11.02
CA VAL A 119 11.14 -28.28 -11.83
C VAL A 119 12.03 -29.41 -12.35
N LEU A 120 12.02 -30.57 -11.70
CA LEU A 120 12.74 -31.77 -12.10
C LEU A 120 11.80 -32.98 -12.06
N ASP A 121 11.96 -33.89 -13.01
CA ASP A 121 11.19 -35.12 -13.09
C ASP A 121 11.79 -36.17 -12.12
N ILE A 122 11.10 -36.40 -11.00
CA ILE A 122 11.51 -37.33 -9.94
C ILE A 122 10.36 -38.29 -9.67
N GLU A 123 10.66 -39.59 -9.74
CA GLU A 123 9.67 -40.64 -9.51
C GLU A 123 9.00 -40.51 -8.13
N PRO A 124 7.66 -40.55 -8.03
CA PRO A 124 6.94 -40.37 -6.76
C PRO A 124 7.38 -41.33 -5.63
N ALA A 125 7.75 -42.57 -5.98
CA ALA A 125 8.22 -43.57 -5.03
C ALA A 125 9.60 -43.26 -4.43
N ARG A 126 10.40 -42.41 -5.08
CA ARG A 126 11.71 -41.95 -4.59
C ARG A 126 11.59 -40.76 -3.64
N VAL A 127 10.45 -40.08 -3.63
CA VAL A 127 10.25 -38.88 -2.81
C VAL A 127 9.97 -39.28 -1.36
N ARG A 128 10.85 -38.83 -0.46
CA ARG A 128 10.70 -38.98 0.99
C ARG A 128 9.83 -37.86 1.57
N GLU A 129 10.05 -36.63 1.11
CA GLU A 129 9.43 -35.43 1.67
C GLU A 129 9.27 -34.34 0.60
N LYS A 130 8.17 -33.60 0.66
CA LYS A 130 7.92 -32.35 -0.07
C LYS A 130 7.45 -31.30 0.91
N TRP A 131 8.18 -30.19 0.97
CA TRP A 131 7.85 -29.11 1.89
C TRP A 131 8.22 -27.74 1.33
N ARG A 132 8.13 -26.71 2.16
CA ARG A 132 8.43 -25.32 1.82
C ARG A 132 9.26 -24.65 2.91
N LEU A 133 10.00 -23.61 2.53
CA LEU A 133 10.60 -22.72 3.50
C LEU A 133 9.51 -21.83 4.10
N GLN A 134 9.60 -21.56 5.40
CA GLN A 134 8.61 -20.79 6.15
C GLN A 134 9.23 -19.45 6.58
N PRO A 135 8.41 -18.41 6.83
CA PRO A 135 8.92 -17.09 7.21
C PRO A 135 9.95 -17.15 8.34
N GLY A 136 11.15 -16.60 8.09
CA GLY A 136 12.27 -16.54 9.03
C GLY A 136 12.88 -17.90 9.45
N ARG A 137 12.51 -19.02 8.85
CA ARG A 137 13.18 -20.32 9.06
C ARG A 137 14.37 -20.48 8.11
N ILE A 138 15.39 -21.18 8.59
CA ILE A 138 16.60 -21.52 7.82
C ILE A 138 16.54 -23.01 7.48
N PHE A 139 16.70 -23.32 6.20
CA PHE A 139 16.97 -24.67 5.72
C PHE A 139 18.46 -24.79 5.43
N MET A 140 19.15 -25.79 5.98
CA MET A 140 20.60 -25.94 5.83
C MET A 140 21.00 -27.40 5.63
N VAL A 141 21.79 -27.66 4.59
CA VAL A 141 22.46 -28.93 4.33
C VAL A 141 23.94 -28.74 4.63
N ASP A 142 24.49 -29.61 5.48
CA ASP A 142 25.92 -29.64 5.78
C ASP A 142 26.53 -30.89 5.12
N THR A 143 27.39 -30.67 4.13
CA THR A 143 28.00 -31.76 3.36
C THR A 143 29.14 -32.45 4.09
N ASP A 144 29.74 -31.80 5.11
CA ASP A 144 30.73 -32.41 5.99
C ASP A 144 30.04 -33.35 6.99
N GLU A 145 28.89 -32.95 7.55
CA GLU A 145 28.08 -33.82 8.43
C GLU A 145 27.22 -34.84 7.66
N GLY A 146 27.03 -34.65 6.36
CA GLY A 146 26.26 -35.53 5.49
C GLY A 146 24.75 -35.56 5.80
N ARG A 147 24.19 -34.44 6.27
CA ARG A 147 22.77 -34.37 6.68
C ARG A 147 22.15 -32.98 6.51
N ILE A 148 20.81 -32.95 6.53
CA ILE A 148 20.02 -31.73 6.69
C ILE A 148 19.99 -31.38 8.19
N ILE A 149 20.34 -30.15 8.53
CA ILE A 149 20.31 -29.64 9.90
C ILE A 149 18.96 -28.95 10.11
N ALA A 150 18.22 -29.37 11.14
CA ALA A 150 16.92 -28.79 11.46
C ALA A 150 17.07 -27.33 11.95
N ASP A 151 16.12 -26.46 11.58
CA ASP A 151 16.08 -25.04 11.97
C ASP A 151 16.22 -24.85 13.49
N GLU A 152 15.48 -25.64 14.28
CA GLU A 152 15.53 -25.58 15.74
C GLU A 152 16.90 -25.98 16.28
N GLU A 153 17.50 -27.05 15.77
CA GLU A 153 18.84 -27.48 16.18
C GLU A 153 19.90 -26.41 15.87
N LEU A 154 19.84 -25.84 14.66
CA LEU A 154 20.76 -24.79 14.21
C LEU A 154 20.65 -23.53 15.06
N LYS A 155 19.42 -23.05 15.27
CA LYS A 155 19.16 -21.85 16.05
C LYS A 155 19.49 -22.06 17.52
N ASP A 156 19.14 -23.19 18.12
CA ASP A 156 19.44 -23.50 19.52
C ASP A 156 20.95 -23.45 19.80
N ARG A 157 21.78 -23.96 18.88
CA ARG A 157 23.25 -23.85 18.99
C ARG A 157 23.73 -22.41 18.98
N ILE A 158 23.10 -21.54 18.18
CA ILE A 158 23.49 -20.13 18.02
C ILE A 158 23.02 -19.29 19.21
N VAL A 159 21.75 -19.42 19.60
CA VAL A 159 21.14 -18.61 20.67
C VAL A 159 21.71 -18.95 22.05
N ARG A 160 22.23 -20.17 22.25
CA ARG A 160 22.90 -20.60 23.49
C ARG A 160 24.41 -20.36 23.51
N ARG A 161 25.00 -19.83 22.43
CA ARG A 161 26.46 -19.59 22.33
C ARG A 161 26.97 -18.60 23.39
N ARG A 162 26.12 -17.63 23.76
CA ARG A 162 26.39 -16.59 24.75
C ARG A 162 25.16 -16.40 25.65
N PRO A 163 25.33 -15.90 26.88
CA PRO A 163 24.22 -15.70 27.80
C PRO A 163 23.46 -14.38 27.49
N TYR A 164 22.88 -14.27 26.29
CA TYR A 164 22.23 -13.03 25.83
C TYR A 164 21.12 -12.54 26.77
N GLY A 165 20.32 -13.45 27.31
CA GLY A 165 19.26 -13.11 28.28
C GLY A 165 19.82 -12.49 29.56
N GLN A 166 20.94 -13.01 30.07
CA GLN A 166 21.63 -12.43 31.22
C GLN A 166 22.16 -11.04 30.87
N TRP A 167 22.85 -10.90 29.73
CA TRP A 167 23.38 -9.61 29.29
C TRP A 167 22.29 -8.55 29.15
N LEU A 168 21.15 -8.90 28.54
CA LEU A 168 20.00 -8.00 28.47
C LEU A 168 19.48 -7.64 29.86
N SER A 169 19.28 -8.60 30.76
CA SER A 169 18.76 -8.33 32.10
C SER A 169 19.67 -7.44 32.96
N GLU A 170 20.99 -7.54 32.76
CA GLU A 170 21.98 -6.81 33.56
C GLU A 170 22.30 -5.42 32.96
N ASN A 171 22.10 -5.22 31.65
CA ASN A 171 22.59 -4.03 30.95
C ASN A 171 21.50 -3.19 30.25
N LYS A 172 20.40 -3.80 29.79
CA LYS A 172 19.31 -3.07 29.13
C LYS A 172 18.59 -2.20 30.15
N ILE A 173 18.24 -0.99 29.74
CA ILE A 173 17.42 -0.07 30.54
C ILE A 173 16.07 0.08 29.85
N ASP A 174 14.97 -0.33 30.47
CA ASP A 174 13.63 -0.03 29.96
C ASP A 174 13.18 1.33 30.48
N LEU A 175 12.75 2.24 29.61
CA LEU A 175 12.33 3.59 30.00
C LEU A 175 11.17 3.56 31.02
N ARG A 176 10.30 2.55 30.95
CA ARG A 176 9.12 2.42 31.82
C ARG A 176 9.50 2.08 33.26
N ASP A 177 10.63 1.38 33.44
CA ASP A 177 11.10 0.94 34.75
C ASP A 177 11.88 2.04 35.49
N LEU A 178 12.17 3.15 34.82
CA LEU A 178 12.84 4.29 35.43
C LEU A 178 11.90 5.08 36.34
N PRO A 179 12.43 5.61 37.47
CA PRO A 179 11.63 6.40 38.40
C PRO A 179 11.06 7.64 37.74
N ASP A 180 9.96 8.14 38.28
CA ASP A 180 9.38 9.39 37.80
C ASP A 180 10.35 10.57 37.99
N PRO A 181 10.41 11.49 37.02
CA PRO A 181 11.35 12.58 37.05
C PRO A 181 11.00 13.57 38.18
N PRO A 182 12.00 14.26 38.76
CA PRO A 182 11.77 15.19 39.86
C PRO A 182 10.94 16.42 39.46
N HIS A 183 10.96 16.77 38.17
CA HIS A 183 10.21 17.87 37.60
C HIS A 183 9.70 17.49 36.21
N VAL A 184 8.46 17.87 35.90
CA VAL A 184 7.86 17.78 34.57
C VAL A 184 7.42 19.18 34.19
N HIS A 185 7.73 19.59 32.96
CA HIS A 185 7.27 20.88 32.45
C HIS A 185 5.73 20.91 32.37
N MET A 186 5.13 21.87 33.06
CA MET A 186 3.68 22.08 33.06
C MET A 186 3.25 22.95 31.87
N PRO A 187 2.02 22.79 31.34
CA PRO A 187 1.49 23.64 30.28
C PRO A 187 1.44 25.12 30.69
N ASP A 188 1.91 26.00 29.80
CA ASP A 188 1.77 27.45 29.96
C ASP A 188 0.58 27.97 29.14
N HIS A 189 -0.57 28.04 29.80
CA HIS A 189 -1.84 28.45 29.18
C HIS A 189 -1.90 29.94 28.79
N ASP A 190 -1.03 30.79 29.36
CA ASP A 190 -1.08 32.24 29.10
C ASP A 190 -0.42 32.59 27.75
N THR A 191 0.56 31.79 27.32
CA THR A 191 1.35 32.03 26.08
C THR A 191 1.06 31.02 24.98
N ILE A 192 0.10 30.11 25.17
CA ILE A 192 -0.12 28.97 24.27
C ILE A 192 -0.50 29.40 22.85
N VAL A 193 -1.35 30.41 22.70
CA VAL A 193 -1.82 30.89 21.38
C VAL A 193 -0.68 31.51 20.59
N ASP A 194 0.15 32.34 21.22
CA ASP A 194 1.32 32.93 20.56
C ASP A 194 2.29 31.84 20.06
N ARG A 195 2.54 30.83 20.90
CA ARG A 195 3.40 29.69 20.53
C ARG A 195 2.78 28.88 19.38
N GLN A 196 1.49 28.56 19.47
CA GLN A 196 0.75 27.89 18.40
C GLN A 196 0.84 28.65 17.07
N GLN A 197 0.66 29.98 17.09
CA GLN A 197 0.81 30.83 15.91
C GLN A 197 2.24 30.81 15.35
N ALA A 198 3.26 30.87 16.20
CA ALA A 198 4.66 30.82 15.78
C ALA A 198 5.01 29.50 15.07
N PHE A 199 4.44 28.38 15.53
CA PHE A 199 4.57 27.05 14.91
C PHE A 199 3.53 26.76 13.80
N GLY A 200 2.67 27.74 13.48
CA GLY A 200 1.70 27.67 12.38
C GLY A 200 0.49 26.78 12.62
N TYR A 201 0.07 26.58 13.87
CA TYR A 201 -1.16 25.87 14.20
C TYR A 201 -2.38 26.66 13.71
N THR A 202 -3.38 25.93 13.24
CA THR A 202 -4.67 26.49 12.80
C THR A 202 -5.82 25.86 13.58
N LEU A 203 -6.99 26.51 13.58
CA LEU A 203 -8.23 25.90 14.09
C LEU A 203 -8.59 24.61 13.33
N GLU A 204 -8.18 24.50 12.06
CA GLU A 204 -8.35 23.29 11.27
C GLU A 204 -7.51 22.13 11.84
N ASP A 205 -6.25 22.38 12.21
CA ASP A 205 -5.38 21.37 12.84
C ASP A 205 -5.98 20.85 14.14
N LEU A 206 -6.49 21.75 14.97
CA LEU A 206 -7.11 21.42 16.25
C LEU A 206 -8.38 20.57 16.07
N LYS A 207 -9.30 20.99 15.20
CA LYS A 207 -10.63 20.36 15.03
C LYS A 207 -10.61 19.11 14.17
N ILE A 208 -9.82 19.09 13.10
CA ILE A 208 -9.84 18.03 12.10
C ILE A 208 -8.79 16.97 12.39
N LEU A 209 -7.67 17.32 13.05
CA LEU A 209 -6.55 16.41 13.28
C LEU A 209 -6.40 16.03 14.76
N ILE A 210 -6.06 16.99 15.61
CA ILE A 210 -5.66 16.73 17.01
C ILE A 210 -6.82 16.15 17.83
N ALA A 211 -7.99 16.81 17.81
CA ALA A 211 -9.13 16.35 18.61
C ALA A 211 -9.64 14.95 18.18
N PRO A 212 -9.80 14.63 16.88
CA PRO A 212 -10.16 13.27 16.46
C PRO A 212 -9.12 12.21 16.80
N MET A 213 -7.82 12.52 16.72
CA MET A 213 -6.75 11.60 17.12
C MET A 213 -6.80 11.31 18.62
N ALA A 214 -6.97 12.34 19.45
CA ALA A 214 -7.11 12.18 20.89
C ALA A 214 -8.38 11.40 21.27
N ALA A 215 -9.50 11.66 20.59
CA ALA A 215 -10.78 11.04 20.93
C ALA A 215 -10.88 9.56 20.49
N ASN A 216 -10.37 9.24 19.28
CA ASN A 216 -10.58 7.93 18.67
C ASN A 216 -9.35 7.02 18.76
N GLY A 217 -8.17 7.57 19.07
CA GLY A 217 -6.92 6.81 19.07
C GLY A 217 -6.45 6.39 17.66
N GLU A 218 -6.96 7.05 16.63
CA GLU A 218 -6.69 6.76 15.21
C GLU A 218 -6.65 8.06 14.39
N GLN A 219 -5.90 8.06 13.30
CA GLN A 219 -5.84 9.21 12.40
C GLN A 219 -7.20 9.46 11.70
N PRO A 220 -7.59 10.73 11.49
CA PRO A 220 -8.86 11.06 10.85
C PRO A 220 -8.91 10.66 9.37
N LEU A 221 -10.08 10.19 8.95
CA LEU A 221 -10.42 9.98 7.54
C LEU A 221 -10.98 11.25 6.90
N GLY A 222 -10.72 11.42 5.61
CA GLY A 222 -11.32 12.44 4.76
C GLY A 222 -11.72 11.90 3.39
N SER A 223 -12.01 12.81 2.46
CA SER A 223 -12.43 12.47 1.10
C SER A 223 -12.12 13.59 0.10
N MET A 224 -12.31 13.29 -1.18
CA MET A 224 -11.83 14.06 -2.34
C MET A 224 -10.29 14.08 -2.44
N GLY A 225 -9.77 14.72 -3.48
CA GLY A 225 -8.33 14.79 -3.73
C GLY A 225 -7.69 16.03 -3.12
N ASN A 226 -6.37 16.12 -3.26
CA ASN A 226 -5.63 17.30 -2.90
C ASN A 226 -5.59 18.29 -4.07
N ASP A 227 -6.29 19.40 -3.93
CA ASP A 227 -6.41 20.48 -4.92
C ASP A 227 -5.85 21.81 -4.40
N THR A 228 -5.08 21.77 -3.30
CA THR A 228 -4.30 22.92 -2.83
C THR A 228 -2.94 22.97 -3.55
N PRO A 229 -2.30 24.15 -3.68
CA PRO A 229 -0.98 24.28 -4.29
C PRO A 229 0.09 23.37 -3.68
N LEU A 230 1.11 23.05 -4.47
CA LEU A 230 2.39 22.55 -3.93
C LEU A 230 2.99 23.58 -2.97
N ALA A 231 3.73 23.13 -1.96
CA ALA A 231 4.28 24.02 -0.93
C ALA A 231 5.12 25.18 -1.53
N VAL A 232 5.98 24.86 -2.50
CA VAL A 232 6.82 25.82 -3.24
C VAL A 232 6.02 26.82 -4.08
N LEU A 233 4.77 26.50 -4.42
CA LEU A 233 3.89 27.37 -5.20
C LEU A 233 2.79 28.06 -4.35
N SER A 234 2.66 27.70 -3.08
CA SER A 234 1.73 28.38 -2.16
C SER A 234 2.24 29.78 -1.83
N ARG A 235 1.31 30.75 -1.80
CA ARG A 235 1.57 32.11 -1.36
C ARG A 235 1.62 32.24 0.18
N ARG A 236 1.03 31.28 0.92
CA ARG A 236 1.05 31.27 2.39
C ARG A 236 2.34 30.62 2.91
N PRO A 237 2.90 31.05 4.05
CA PRO A 237 4.05 30.38 4.66
C PRO A 237 3.74 28.91 4.95
N GLN A 238 4.58 28.00 4.46
CA GLN A 238 4.46 26.56 4.63
C GLN A 238 5.42 26.04 5.70
N LEU A 239 5.06 24.92 6.33
CA LEU A 239 6.03 24.16 7.10
C LEU A 239 6.96 23.40 6.17
N LEU A 240 8.18 23.14 6.62
CA LEU A 240 9.15 22.38 5.84
C LEU A 240 8.66 20.97 5.51
N TYR A 241 7.85 20.35 6.38
CA TYR A 241 7.26 19.03 6.15
C TYR A 241 6.46 18.96 4.83
N ASN A 242 5.77 20.05 4.44
CA ASN A 242 4.87 20.05 3.27
C ASN A 242 5.60 19.94 1.92
N TYR A 243 6.93 20.16 1.91
CA TYR A 243 7.77 20.00 0.74
C TYR A 243 8.17 18.55 0.48
N PHE A 244 7.99 17.65 1.45
CA PHE A 244 8.30 16.24 1.30
C PHE A 244 7.03 15.43 1.04
N LYS A 245 7.18 14.35 0.26
CA LYS A 245 6.13 13.38 -0.05
C LYS A 245 6.61 11.98 0.28
N GLN A 246 5.75 11.22 0.95
CA GLN A 246 5.98 9.83 1.31
C GLN A 246 6.08 9.00 0.03
N LEU A 247 7.15 8.20 -0.06
CA LEU A 247 7.28 7.15 -1.07
C LEU A 247 6.51 5.91 -0.64
N PHE A 248 6.21 5.04 -1.59
CA PHE A 248 5.45 3.82 -1.35
C PHE A 248 5.90 2.73 -2.32
N ALA A 249 5.60 1.48 -1.98
CA ALA A 249 5.90 0.35 -2.82
C ALA A 249 4.81 0.20 -3.89
N GLN A 250 5.24 -0.05 -5.13
CA GLN A 250 4.36 -0.46 -6.22
C GLN A 250 5.10 -1.43 -7.14
N VAL A 251 4.52 -2.62 -7.33
CA VAL A 251 5.01 -3.72 -8.20
C VAL A 251 6.30 -4.38 -7.72
N THR A 252 7.39 -3.64 -7.52
CA THR A 252 8.72 -4.19 -7.17
C THR A 252 8.73 -4.98 -5.87
N ASN A 253 7.94 -4.51 -4.90
CA ASN A 253 7.71 -5.12 -3.61
C ASN A 253 6.29 -4.74 -3.14
N PRO A 254 5.70 -5.48 -2.20
CA PRO A 254 4.36 -5.19 -1.69
C PRO A 254 4.40 -4.29 -0.43
N PRO A 255 3.38 -3.45 -0.21
CA PRO A 255 3.10 -2.92 1.12
C PRO A 255 2.63 -4.01 2.08
N ILE A 256 2.62 -3.72 3.38
CA ILE A 256 2.16 -4.62 4.46
C ILE A 256 0.83 -4.08 5.05
N ASP A 257 -0.05 -4.94 5.55
CA ASP A 257 -1.21 -4.50 6.34
C ASP A 257 -0.82 -4.23 7.81
N PRO A 258 -0.81 -2.96 8.26
CA PRO A 258 -0.33 -2.61 9.59
C PRO A 258 -1.31 -2.95 10.73
N ILE A 259 -2.48 -3.52 10.40
CA ILE A 259 -3.53 -3.87 11.35
C ILE A 259 -3.68 -5.39 11.44
N ARG A 260 -3.74 -6.09 10.30
CA ARG A 260 -3.96 -7.54 10.24
C ARG A 260 -2.66 -8.32 10.40
N GLU A 261 -1.54 -7.68 10.09
CA GLU A 261 -0.19 -8.26 10.17
C GLU A 261 0.67 -7.52 11.21
N GLU A 262 0.03 -6.89 12.22
CA GLU A 262 0.74 -6.15 13.28
C GLU A 262 1.84 -7.00 13.96
N LEU A 263 1.66 -8.33 14.01
CA LEU A 263 2.62 -9.26 14.62
C LEU A 263 4.04 -9.22 14.02
N VAL A 264 4.19 -8.79 12.76
CA VAL A 264 5.49 -8.69 12.09
C VAL A 264 6.12 -7.29 12.21
N MET A 265 5.32 -6.31 12.64
CA MET A 265 5.72 -4.92 12.73
C MET A 265 6.18 -4.52 14.13
N SER A 266 7.01 -3.47 14.23
CA SER A 266 7.43 -2.96 15.54
C SER A 266 7.86 -1.49 15.50
N LEU A 267 7.45 -0.75 16.53
CA LEU A 267 7.95 0.58 16.86
C LEU A 267 9.05 0.56 17.94
N ILE A 268 9.36 -0.62 18.47
CA ILE A 268 10.41 -0.80 19.48
C ILE A 268 11.74 -0.44 18.85
N HIS A 269 12.54 0.35 19.57
CA HIS A 269 13.90 0.64 19.19
C HIS A 269 14.74 1.02 20.43
N TYR A 270 16.03 1.25 20.19
CA TYR A 270 17.01 1.48 21.25
C TYR A 270 17.75 2.80 21.03
N ILE A 271 18.04 3.49 22.13
CA ILE A 271 18.85 4.72 22.16
C ILE A 271 20.07 4.54 23.05
N GLY A 272 21.23 4.99 22.57
CA GLY A 272 22.51 4.84 23.24
C GLY A 272 23.67 4.82 22.25
N SER A 273 24.85 4.39 22.72
CA SER A 273 25.99 4.14 21.84
C SER A 273 25.83 2.78 21.16
N ASN A 274 25.99 2.71 19.85
CA ASN A 274 26.16 1.42 19.19
C ASN A 274 27.56 0.89 19.51
N GLY A 275 27.63 -0.40 19.82
CA GLY A 275 28.90 -1.09 20.06
C GLY A 275 29.55 -1.60 18.78
N SER A 276 30.51 -2.52 18.91
CA SER A 276 31.20 -3.11 17.76
C SER A 276 30.27 -4.08 17.00
N LEU A 277 30.12 -3.87 15.69
CA LEU A 277 29.34 -4.78 14.84
C LEU A 277 29.91 -6.21 14.82
N LEU A 278 31.24 -6.37 14.95
CA LEU A 278 31.95 -7.64 14.77
C LEU A 278 32.20 -8.40 16.09
N GLU A 279 31.89 -7.81 17.24
CA GLU A 279 32.20 -8.40 18.55
C GLU A 279 30.92 -8.57 19.39
N GLU A 280 30.81 -9.69 20.09
CA GLU A 280 29.69 -10.01 21.00
C GLU A 280 30.10 -9.67 22.45
N THR A 281 29.62 -8.54 22.97
CA THR A 281 29.91 -8.07 24.33
C THR A 281 28.63 -7.63 25.08
N PRO A 282 28.58 -7.71 26.42
CA PRO A 282 27.46 -7.19 27.21
C PRO A 282 27.20 -5.69 26.97
N GLU A 283 28.25 -4.93 26.70
CA GLU A 283 28.17 -3.47 26.50
C GLU A 283 27.32 -3.09 25.28
N ASN A 284 27.23 -3.95 24.27
CA ASN A 284 26.43 -3.71 23.07
C ASN A 284 24.93 -3.51 23.37
N CYS A 285 24.39 -4.19 24.40
CA CYS A 285 22.98 -4.07 24.78
C CYS A 285 22.74 -3.13 25.97
N ARG A 286 23.77 -2.39 26.41
CA ARG A 286 23.63 -1.36 27.44
C ARG A 286 22.97 -0.13 26.84
N GLN A 287 21.73 -0.22 26.38
CA GLN A 287 20.99 0.85 25.72
C GLN A 287 19.63 1.06 26.41
N VAL A 288 19.00 2.22 26.17
CA VAL A 288 17.64 2.48 26.66
C VAL A 288 16.64 2.02 25.61
N ARG A 289 15.74 1.12 26.00
CA ARG A 289 14.65 0.59 25.17
C ARG A 289 13.46 1.54 25.20
N LEU A 290 12.95 1.88 24.02
CA LEU A 290 11.75 2.68 23.81
C LEU A 290 10.67 1.84 23.13
N GLU A 291 9.42 1.96 23.58
CA GLU A 291 8.25 1.30 22.96
C GLU A 291 7.77 2.03 21.69
N SER A 292 8.05 3.33 21.60
CA SER A 292 7.71 4.18 20.46
C SER A 292 8.73 5.32 20.30
N ALA A 293 8.79 5.90 19.11
CA ALA A 293 9.46 7.19 18.88
C ALA A 293 8.66 8.40 19.40
N VAL A 294 7.40 8.26 19.82
CA VAL A 294 6.62 9.40 20.35
C VAL A 294 6.68 9.37 21.87
N LEU A 295 7.24 10.43 22.47
CA LEU A 295 7.40 10.55 23.92
C LEU A 295 6.42 11.56 24.50
N ASN A 296 5.79 11.22 25.62
CA ASN A 296 5.13 12.21 26.46
C ASN A 296 6.17 13.04 27.26
N ASN A 297 5.69 14.07 27.97
CA ASN A 297 6.57 14.97 28.71
C ASN A 297 7.29 14.26 29.88
N VAL A 298 6.63 13.28 30.51
CA VAL A 298 7.22 12.51 31.62
C VAL A 298 8.37 11.65 31.12
N GLU A 299 8.17 10.93 30.02
CA GLU A 299 9.15 10.07 29.35
C GLU A 299 10.38 10.86 28.89
N LEU A 300 10.18 12.04 28.29
CA LEU A 300 11.29 12.91 27.90
C LEU A 300 12.13 13.34 29.12
N GLU A 301 11.48 13.71 30.23
CA GLU A 301 12.19 14.11 31.44
C GLU A 301 12.88 12.93 32.13
N LYS A 302 12.36 11.70 32.04
CA LYS A 302 13.11 10.49 32.43
C LYS A 302 14.41 10.38 31.65
N ILE A 303 14.36 10.60 30.32
CA ILE A 303 15.56 10.56 29.46
C ILE A 303 16.54 11.69 29.79
N ARG A 304 16.05 12.88 30.11
CA ARG A 304 16.89 14.04 30.48
C ARG A 304 17.70 13.78 31.75
N ASN A 305 17.20 12.92 32.65
CA ASN A 305 17.79 12.62 33.96
C ASN A 305 18.54 11.27 34.03
N LEU A 306 19.01 10.73 32.90
CA LEU A 306 19.70 9.42 32.83
C LEU A 306 21.15 9.41 33.36
N GLU A 307 21.69 10.52 33.85
CA GLU A 307 23.07 10.59 34.34
C GLU A 307 23.34 9.56 35.45
N GLY A 308 22.35 9.34 36.33
CA GLY A 308 22.43 8.37 37.42
C GLY A 308 22.52 6.90 36.97
N VAL A 309 22.16 6.59 35.72
CA VAL A 309 22.24 5.23 35.13
C VAL A 309 23.36 5.10 34.09
N GLY A 310 24.26 6.09 34.02
CA GLY A 310 25.49 6.06 33.23
C GLY A 310 25.36 6.62 31.82
N TYR A 311 24.32 7.40 31.53
CA TYR A 311 24.12 8.09 30.26
C TYR A 311 24.18 9.59 30.42
N GLN A 312 25.11 10.25 29.72
CA GLN A 312 25.14 11.71 29.66
C GLN A 312 24.21 12.20 28.55
N CYS A 313 23.26 13.04 28.96
CA CYS A 313 22.28 13.68 28.10
C CYS A 313 22.57 15.19 28.02
N ARG A 314 22.45 15.78 26.83
CA ARG A 314 22.61 17.23 26.64
C ARG A 314 21.48 17.80 25.82
N THR A 315 20.84 18.83 26.34
CA THR A 315 19.88 19.64 25.57
C THR A 315 20.62 20.75 24.82
N LEU A 316 20.40 20.83 23.52
CA LEU A 316 20.89 21.87 22.64
C LEU A 316 19.71 22.66 22.09
N SER A 317 19.75 23.98 22.23
CA SER A 317 18.69 24.86 21.74
C SER A 317 18.70 24.93 20.21
N THR A 318 17.52 24.87 19.61
CA THR A 318 17.28 25.09 18.18
C THR A 318 16.68 26.47 17.92
N LEU A 319 16.93 27.46 18.79
CA LEU A 319 16.43 28.82 18.66
C LEU A 319 17.46 29.75 18.01
N PHE A 320 16.97 30.81 17.36
CA PHE A 320 17.79 31.88 16.80
C PHE A 320 17.11 33.26 16.94
N ASP A 321 17.93 34.32 16.88
CA ASP A 321 17.45 35.70 16.92
C ASP A 321 16.68 36.05 15.62
N PRO A 322 15.37 36.36 15.70
CA PRO A 322 14.56 36.67 14.52
C PRO A 322 14.97 37.98 13.82
N THR A 323 15.67 38.88 14.52
CA THR A 323 16.14 40.16 13.96
C THR A 323 17.33 39.97 13.01
N ALA A 324 18.08 38.87 13.16
CA ALA A 324 19.22 38.53 12.32
C ALA A 324 18.82 37.92 10.96
N GLY A 325 17.53 37.67 10.72
CA GLY A 325 17.02 37.15 9.45
C GLY A 325 17.54 35.75 9.09
N ALA A 326 17.55 35.43 7.80
CA ALA A 326 18.05 34.14 7.29
C ALA A 326 19.52 33.84 7.67
N PRO A 327 20.46 34.81 7.62
CA PRO A 327 21.83 34.57 8.10
C PRO A 327 21.89 34.13 9.57
N GLY A 328 20.97 34.63 10.40
CA GLY A 328 20.83 34.23 11.80
C GLY A 328 20.53 32.74 11.97
N MET A 329 19.60 32.21 11.16
CA MET A 329 19.23 30.79 11.16
C MET A 329 20.40 29.91 10.67
N VAL A 330 21.08 30.30 9.60
CA VAL A 330 22.27 29.59 9.08
C VAL A 330 23.37 29.52 10.14
N ALA A 331 23.66 30.65 10.80
CA ALA A 331 24.66 30.70 11.86
C ALA A 331 24.25 29.83 13.06
N ALA A 332 22.96 29.77 13.39
CA ALA A 332 22.44 28.92 14.45
C ALA A 332 22.55 27.43 14.12
N LEU A 333 22.23 27.01 12.89
CA LEU A 333 22.44 25.64 12.42
C LEU A 333 23.92 25.23 12.51
N ASN A 334 24.83 26.08 12.03
CA ASN A 334 26.27 25.81 12.12
C ASN A 334 26.80 25.77 13.56
N ARG A 335 26.19 26.53 14.49
CA ARG A 335 26.49 26.41 15.92
C ARG A 335 25.93 25.10 16.49
N LEU A 336 24.73 24.70 16.08
CA LEU A 336 24.07 23.48 16.53
C LEU A 336 24.88 22.24 16.15
N CYS A 337 25.32 22.11 14.89
CA CYS A 337 26.16 21.00 14.44
C CYS A 337 27.49 20.92 15.23
N ARG A 338 28.18 22.06 15.39
CA ARG A 338 29.42 22.10 16.19
C ARG A 338 29.20 21.78 17.66
N ALA A 339 28.10 22.24 18.24
CA ALA A 339 27.74 21.94 19.63
C ALA A 339 27.42 20.45 19.81
N ALA A 340 26.82 19.81 18.81
CA ALA A 340 26.60 18.37 18.81
C ALA A 340 27.93 17.60 18.82
N SER A 341 28.84 17.88 17.89
CA SER A 341 30.18 17.24 17.88
C SER A 341 30.94 17.46 19.19
N HIS A 342 30.94 18.70 19.70
CA HIS A 342 31.57 19.01 20.98
C HIS A 342 30.94 18.24 22.16
N ALA A 343 29.62 18.06 22.17
CA ALA A 343 28.95 17.26 23.20
C ALA A 343 29.40 15.78 23.14
N LEU A 344 29.51 15.21 21.94
CA LEU A 344 29.98 13.83 21.75
C LEU A 344 31.41 13.64 22.26
N ASP A 345 32.30 14.58 21.96
CA ASP A 345 33.70 14.59 22.43
C ASP A 345 33.80 14.58 23.96
N HIS A 346 32.79 15.15 24.64
CA HIS A 346 32.70 15.21 26.10
C HIS A 346 31.94 14.03 26.72
N GLY A 347 31.64 12.97 25.96
CA GLY A 347 31.02 11.75 26.47
C GLY A 347 29.49 11.72 26.41
N VAL A 348 28.84 12.74 25.84
CA VAL A 348 27.39 12.75 25.63
C VAL A 348 27.01 11.68 24.60
N ARG A 349 25.97 10.90 24.91
CA ARG A 349 25.44 9.83 24.03
C ARG A 349 23.97 10.02 23.67
N ILE A 350 23.31 11.01 24.29
CA ILE A 350 21.94 11.41 23.95
C ILE A 350 21.91 12.94 23.83
N ILE A 351 21.48 13.44 22.68
CA ILE A 351 21.30 14.87 22.44
C ILE A 351 19.81 15.14 22.26
N ILE A 352 19.27 16.07 23.05
CA ILE A 352 17.92 16.60 22.89
C ILE A 352 18.02 17.93 22.14
N LEU A 353 17.51 17.98 20.92
CA LEU A 353 17.35 19.21 20.14
C LEU A 353 16.02 19.83 20.54
N SER A 354 16.04 21.02 21.13
CA SER A 354 14.86 21.63 21.75
C SER A 354 14.58 23.04 21.24
N ASP A 355 13.36 23.25 20.75
CA ASP A 355 12.83 24.59 20.45
C ASP A 355 12.01 25.18 21.62
N ARG A 356 11.99 24.52 22.77
CA ARG A 356 11.36 25.08 23.97
C ARG A 356 12.02 26.41 24.33
N GLY A 357 11.21 27.46 24.51
CA GLY A 357 11.67 28.83 24.75
C GLY A 357 11.43 29.81 23.60
N VAL A 358 10.66 29.42 22.58
CA VAL A 358 10.14 30.37 21.57
C VAL A 358 9.41 31.52 22.27
N ASP A 359 9.82 32.74 21.93
CA ASP A 359 9.25 33.98 22.39
C ASP A 359 9.50 35.09 21.36
N ARG A 360 9.20 36.35 21.71
CA ARG A 360 9.42 37.51 20.82
C ARG A 360 10.86 37.67 20.31
N ASN A 361 11.85 37.22 21.07
CA ASN A 361 13.27 37.39 20.76
C ASN A 361 13.94 36.10 20.25
N ASN A 362 13.21 34.98 20.23
CA ASN A 362 13.72 33.67 19.86
C ASN A 362 12.76 32.98 18.89
N ALA A 363 13.16 32.87 17.63
CA ALA A 363 12.44 32.08 16.63
C ALA A 363 13.00 30.64 16.58
N PRO A 364 12.15 29.63 16.29
CA PRO A 364 12.60 28.25 16.16
C PRO A 364 13.22 27.98 14.79
N ILE A 365 14.34 27.26 14.75
CA ILE A 365 14.77 26.54 13.54
C ILE A 365 13.74 25.43 13.30
N PRO A 366 13.23 25.23 12.06
CA PRO A 366 12.32 24.12 11.76
C PRO A 366 12.89 22.79 12.26
N ALA A 367 12.09 22.01 12.99
CA ALA A 367 12.62 20.88 13.74
C ALA A 367 13.21 19.79 12.82
N LEU A 368 12.58 19.59 11.66
CA LEU A 368 13.09 18.71 10.59
C LEU A 368 14.46 19.14 10.09
N LEU A 369 14.68 20.44 9.86
CA LEU A 369 15.96 20.95 9.42
C LEU A 369 17.03 20.81 10.49
N ALA A 370 16.68 21.10 11.76
CA ALA A 370 17.60 20.99 12.87
C ALA A 370 18.11 19.55 13.07
N VAL A 371 17.21 18.57 13.10
CA VAL A 371 17.59 17.16 13.29
C VAL A 371 18.37 16.62 12.09
N SER A 372 17.92 16.93 10.87
CA SER A 372 18.56 16.43 9.66
C SER A 372 19.97 17.03 9.47
N ALA A 373 20.14 18.32 9.74
CA ALA A 373 21.44 18.98 9.69
C ALA A 373 22.45 18.32 10.65
N VAL A 374 22.04 18.06 11.91
CA VAL A 374 22.89 17.38 12.89
C VAL A 374 23.13 15.92 12.50
N HIS A 375 22.10 15.21 12.02
CA HIS A 375 22.21 13.82 11.60
C HIS A 375 23.26 13.63 10.49
N HIS A 376 23.15 14.37 9.38
CA HIS A 376 24.08 14.27 8.26
C HIS A 376 25.47 14.83 8.59
N HIS A 377 25.56 15.86 9.44
CA HIS A 377 26.83 16.35 9.95
C HIS A 377 27.61 15.25 10.67
N LEU A 378 26.96 14.54 11.59
CA LEU A 378 27.57 13.45 12.35
C LEU A 378 27.84 12.20 11.49
N ILE A 379 27.09 11.95 10.42
CA ILE A 379 27.40 10.89 9.45
C ILE A 379 28.71 11.21 8.73
N ARG A 380 28.87 12.44 8.24
CA ARG A 380 30.09 12.88 7.56
C ARG A 380 31.32 12.84 8.47
N GLU A 381 31.15 13.06 9.77
CA GLU A 381 32.21 12.90 10.78
C GLU A 381 32.46 11.44 11.19
N GLY A 382 31.61 10.49 10.79
CA GLY A 382 31.70 9.09 11.20
C GLY A 382 31.32 8.84 12.68
N THR A 383 30.60 9.76 13.31
CA THR A 383 30.26 9.73 14.74
C THR A 383 28.78 9.47 15.03
N ARG A 384 27.91 9.45 13.99
CA ARG A 384 26.45 9.32 14.17
C ARG A 384 26.03 8.05 14.90
N THR A 385 26.74 6.94 14.77
CA THR A 385 26.41 5.66 15.43
C THR A 385 26.57 5.71 16.96
N ASN A 386 27.25 6.73 17.49
CA ASN A 386 27.57 6.85 18.92
C ASN A 386 26.55 7.71 19.69
N VAL A 387 25.52 8.25 19.05
CA VAL A 387 24.59 9.19 19.69
C VAL A 387 23.15 8.98 19.24
N ALA A 388 22.21 9.12 20.18
CA ALA A 388 20.79 9.26 19.88
C ALA A 388 20.40 10.74 19.78
N LEU A 389 19.60 11.07 18.77
CA LEU A 389 19.03 12.41 18.60
C LEU A 389 17.56 12.38 18.99
N ILE A 390 17.16 13.20 19.95
CA ILE A 390 15.76 13.36 20.38
C ILE A 390 15.31 14.77 20.02
N VAL A 391 14.09 14.91 19.52
CA VAL A 391 13.52 16.20 19.13
C VAL A 391 12.44 16.58 20.14
N GLU A 392 12.67 17.62 20.94
CA GLU A 392 11.65 18.28 21.76
C GLU A 392 11.14 19.49 20.97
N SER A 393 9.93 19.42 20.44
CA SER A 393 9.46 20.45 19.52
C SER A 393 7.99 20.80 19.65
N GLY A 394 7.70 22.10 19.50
CA GLY A 394 6.35 22.62 19.37
C GLY A 394 5.76 22.50 17.96
N GLU A 395 6.53 22.05 16.96
CA GLU A 395 6.10 21.98 15.56
C GLU A 395 5.32 20.70 15.16
N PRO A 396 5.71 19.48 15.60
CA PRO A 396 5.09 18.23 15.17
C PRO A 396 3.68 18.05 15.74
N ARG A 397 2.73 17.71 14.85
CA ARG A 397 1.32 17.52 15.20
C ARG A 397 0.57 16.54 14.32
N GLU A 398 1.07 16.30 13.10
CA GLU A 398 0.54 15.30 12.17
C GLU A 398 1.45 14.08 12.07
N VAL A 399 0.89 12.91 11.77
CA VAL A 399 1.63 11.65 11.54
C VAL A 399 2.82 11.84 10.61
N HIS A 400 2.66 12.62 9.53
CA HIS A 400 3.72 12.87 8.56
C HIS A 400 4.93 13.60 9.16
N HIS A 401 4.71 14.49 10.13
CA HIS A 401 5.79 15.24 10.79
C HIS A 401 6.69 14.27 11.57
N PHE A 402 6.09 13.35 12.33
CA PHE A 402 6.82 12.32 13.07
C PHE A 402 7.56 11.37 12.12
N ALA A 403 6.91 10.94 11.03
CA ALA A 403 7.53 10.07 10.04
C ALA A 403 8.77 10.71 9.39
N LEU A 404 8.71 12.02 9.08
CA LEU A 404 9.86 12.75 8.54
C LEU A 404 10.97 12.90 9.58
N LEU A 405 10.65 13.32 10.80
CA LEU A 405 11.65 13.47 11.86
C LEU A 405 12.43 12.17 12.10
N VAL A 406 11.72 11.03 12.19
CA VAL A 406 12.37 9.72 12.34
C VAL A 406 13.14 9.34 11.07
N GLY A 407 12.54 9.53 9.89
CA GLY A 407 13.16 9.22 8.60
C GLY A 407 14.46 9.99 8.32
N TYR A 408 14.65 11.16 8.95
CA TYR A 408 15.86 11.97 8.90
C TYR A 408 16.70 11.92 10.19
N GLY A 409 16.52 10.87 11.00
CA GLY A 409 17.47 10.49 12.03
C GLY A 409 17.09 10.82 13.47
N ALA A 410 15.89 11.35 13.75
CA ALA A 410 15.37 11.39 15.10
C ALA A 410 15.16 9.97 15.63
N SER A 411 15.64 9.71 16.84
CA SER A 411 15.34 8.47 17.57
C SER A 411 13.99 8.58 18.26
N ALA A 412 13.70 9.73 18.85
CA ALA A 412 12.39 9.99 19.44
C ALA A 412 12.00 11.48 19.30
N VAL A 413 10.70 11.75 19.43
CA VAL A 413 10.06 13.05 19.27
C VAL A 413 9.11 13.26 20.45
N ASN A 414 9.30 14.34 21.18
CA ASN A 414 8.35 14.85 22.15
C ASN A 414 7.61 16.06 21.55
N PRO A 415 6.31 15.91 21.21
CA PRO A 415 5.51 16.98 20.59
C PRO A 415 4.87 17.87 21.66
N TYR A 416 5.70 18.55 22.47
CA TYR A 416 5.21 19.17 23.71
C TYR A 416 4.04 20.14 23.49
N LEU A 417 4.04 20.93 22.42
CA LEU A 417 2.99 21.92 22.19
C LEU A 417 1.68 21.27 21.74
N ALA A 418 1.72 20.13 21.05
CA ALA A 418 0.51 19.36 20.75
C ALA A 418 -0.12 18.81 22.04
N LEU A 419 0.71 18.35 23.00
CA LEU A 419 0.24 17.89 24.31
C LEU A 419 -0.29 19.04 25.17
N GLU A 420 0.38 20.19 25.19
CA GLU A 420 -0.12 21.40 25.87
C GLU A 420 -1.43 21.90 25.24
N THR A 421 -1.59 21.77 23.92
CA THR A 421 -2.82 22.10 23.20
C THR A 421 -3.99 21.21 23.65
N LEU A 422 -3.76 19.91 23.86
CA LEU A 422 -4.77 19.01 24.41
C LEU A 422 -5.18 19.40 25.83
N ALA A 423 -4.21 19.76 26.68
CA ALA A 423 -4.49 20.23 28.04
C ALA A 423 -5.37 21.49 28.01
N ASP A 424 -5.10 22.42 27.09
CA ASP A 424 -5.88 23.64 26.95
C ASP A 424 -7.30 23.38 26.40
N MET A 425 -7.46 22.49 25.42
CA MET A 425 -8.79 22.06 24.94
C MET A 425 -9.67 21.49 26.06
N ILE A 426 -9.08 20.66 26.93
CA ILE A 426 -9.79 20.07 28.07
C ILE A 426 -10.17 21.14 29.08
N ARG A 427 -9.26 22.06 29.38
CA ARG A 427 -9.50 23.20 30.29
C ARG A 427 -10.65 24.07 29.81
N LEU A 428 -10.71 24.34 28.50
CA LEU A 428 -11.75 25.16 27.87
C LEU A 428 -13.05 24.38 27.60
N GLY A 429 -13.02 23.04 27.60
CA GLY A 429 -14.17 22.20 27.26
C GLY A 429 -14.54 22.24 25.78
N GLU A 430 -13.58 22.47 24.89
CA GLU A 430 -13.79 22.60 23.44
C GLU A 430 -13.26 21.39 22.65
N TYR A 431 -13.99 21.03 21.58
CA TYR A 431 -13.65 20.03 20.54
C TYR A 431 -13.51 18.56 20.98
N LEU A 432 -13.19 18.29 22.24
CA LEU A 432 -13.09 16.94 22.80
C LEU A 432 -14.43 16.47 23.39
N PRO A 433 -14.68 15.15 23.45
CA PRO A 433 -15.87 14.60 24.09
C PRO A 433 -16.01 15.05 25.56
N PRO A 434 -17.23 15.36 26.04
CA PRO A 434 -17.45 15.74 27.43
C PRO A 434 -16.99 14.64 28.41
N GLY A 435 -16.26 15.02 29.45
CA GLY A 435 -15.80 14.12 30.51
C GLY A 435 -14.50 13.36 30.22
N MET A 436 -13.87 13.58 29.05
CA MET A 436 -12.55 13.04 28.74
C MET A 436 -11.46 13.69 29.60
N THR A 437 -10.57 12.89 30.19
CA THR A 437 -9.42 13.40 30.99
C THR A 437 -8.20 13.67 30.11
N TYR A 438 -7.22 14.40 30.65
CA TYR A 438 -5.97 14.70 29.94
C TYR A 438 -5.18 13.43 29.59
N GLU A 439 -5.12 12.49 30.52
CA GLU A 439 -4.41 11.22 30.36
C GLU A 439 -5.04 10.37 29.25
N GLN A 440 -6.37 10.39 29.16
CA GLN A 440 -7.10 9.70 28.08
C GLN A 440 -6.82 10.34 26.72
N ALA A 441 -6.85 11.68 26.64
CA ALA A 441 -6.59 12.43 25.42
C ALA A 441 -5.14 12.27 24.94
N GLU A 442 -4.17 12.36 25.86
CA GLU A 442 -2.75 12.14 25.60
C GLU A 442 -2.50 10.72 25.07
N TYR A 443 -3.02 9.71 25.76
CA TYR A 443 -2.91 8.31 25.34
C TYR A 443 -3.52 8.08 23.96
N GLY A 444 -4.72 8.61 23.72
CA GLY A 444 -5.39 8.54 22.42
C GLY A 444 -4.57 9.17 21.32
N TYR A 445 -4.04 10.38 21.54
CA TYR A 445 -3.22 11.09 20.56
C TYR A 445 -1.94 10.31 20.21
N ILE A 446 -1.18 9.87 21.21
CA ILE A 446 0.05 9.11 21.00
C ILE A 446 -0.24 7.78 20.29
N LYS A 447 -1.31 7.08 20.69
CA LYS A 447 -1.76 5.85 20.02
C LYS A 447 -2.10 6.10 18.55
N ALA A 448 -2.78 7.20 18.24
CA ALA A 448 -3.13 7.56 16.86
C ALA A 448 -1.88 7.81 16.00
N VAL A 449 -0.88 8.52 16.55
CA VAL A 449 0.40 8.77 15.86
C VAL A 449 1.17 7.47 15.66
N ASN A 450 1.25 6.60 16.66
CA ASN A 450 1.92 5.29 16.56
C ASN A 450 1.31 4.40 15.47
N LYS A 451 -0.03 4.27 15.45
CA LYS A 451 -0.75 3.58 14.37
C LYS A 451 -0.48 4.25 13.01
N GLY A 452 -0.40 5.57 12.96
CA GLY A 452 -0.05 6.33 11.76
C GLY A 452 1.37 6.06 11.26
N LEU A 453 2.35 5.90 12.16
CA LEU A 453 3.73 5.57 11.82
C LEU A 453 3.83 4.18 11.22
N LEU A 454 3.22 3.17 11.87
CA LEU A 454 3.11 1.82 11.33
C LEU A 454 2.51 1.84 9.91
N LYS A 455 1.41 2.57 9.72
CA LYS A 455 0.80 2.72 8.40
C LYS A 455 1.68 3.43 7.38
N THR A 456 2.51 4.39 7.79
CA THR A 456 3.43 5.09 6.88
C THR A 456 4.58 4.19 6.44
N MET A 457 5.17 3.45 7.39
CA MET A 457 6.23 2.47 7.11
C MET A 457 5.73 1.33 6.21
N SER A 458 4.51 0.84 6.48
CA SER A 458 3.94 -0.29 5.75
C SER A 458 3.66 0.02 4.29
N LYS A 459 3.53 1.30 3.89
CA LYS A 459 3.40 1.71 2.48
C LYS A 459 4.55 1.25 1.61
N MET A 460 5.77 1.21 2.16
CA MET A 460 6.98 0.73 1.49
C MET A 460 7.27 -0.76 1.79
N GLY A 461 6.41 -1.41 2.57
CA GLY A 461 6.66 -2.78 3.06
C GLY A 461 7.71 -2.87 4.17
N ILE A 462 7.94 -1.77 4.90
CA ILE A 462 8.89 -1.74 6.03
C ILE A 462 8.17 -2.13 7.32
N SER A 463 8.71 -3.11 8.03
CA SER A 463 8.12 -3.69 9.24
C SER A 463 8.63 -3.04 10.53
N THR A 464 9.87 -2.54 10.56
CA THR A 464 10.48 -2.04 11.80
C THR A 464 10.90 -0.58 11.74
N LEU A 465 10.66 0.14 12.84
CA LEU A 465 11.05 1.53 12.97
C LEU A 465 12.57 1.71 12.93
N GLN A 466 13.32 0.69 13.36
CA GLN A 466 14.78 0.69 13.32
C GLN A 466 15.31 0.81 11.88
N SER A 467 14.75 0.02 10.95
CA SER A 467 15.10 0.10 9.52
C SER A 467 14.59 1.39 8.87
N TYR A 468 13.46 1.94 9.35
CA TYR A 468 12.88 3.17 8.80
C TYR A 468 13.67 4.44 9.20
N ARG A 469 14.30 4.44 10.39
CA ARG A 469 15.03 5.59 10.92
C ARG A 469 16.28 5.89 10.08
N GLY A 470 16.32 7.07 9.46
CA GLY A 470 17.42 7.48 8.59
C GLY A 470 17.33 6.92 7.16
N ALA A 471 16.30 6.16 6.81
CA ALA A 471 16.15 5.57 5.48
C ALA A 471 15.65 6.58 4.42
N GLN A 472 15.14 7.75 4.84
CA GLN A 472 14.70 8.82 3.95
C GLN A 472 13.69 8.37 2.88
N ILE A 473 12.61 7.68 3.29
CA ILE A 473 11.54 7.18 2.40
C ILE A 473 10.62 8.31 1.93
N PHE A 474 11.22 9.34 1.33
CA PHE A 474 10.58 10.58 0.92
C PHE A 474 11.19 11.13 -0.36
N GLU A 475 10.38 11.85 -1.12
CA GLU A 475 10.82 12.73 -2.20
C GLU A 475 10.55 14.19 -1.81
N ALA A 476 11.51 15.07 -2.06
CA ALA A 476 11.33 16.50 -1.91
C ALA A 476 10.83 17.12 -3.23
N VAL A 477 9.80 17.97 -3.15
CA VAL A 477 9.24 18.68 -4.30
C VAL A 477 9.33 20.18 -4.04
N GLY A 478 10.22 20.84 -4.77
CA GLY A 478 10.38 22.29 -4.66
C GLY A 478 11.45 22.76 -3.66
N LEU A 479 12.45 21.93 -3.35
CA LEU A 479 13.60 22.30 -2.53
C LEU A 479 14.87 22.39 -3.36
N ASP A 480 15.68 23.42 -3.09
CA ASP A 480 16.96 23.65 -3.76
C ASP A 480 17.96 22.50 -3.54
N LYS A 481 18.81 22.28 -4.54
CA LYS A 481 19.80 21.19 -4.53
C LYS A 481 20.87 21.37 -3.44
N GLU A 482 21.37 22.57 -3.20
CA GLU A 482 22.39 22.81 -2.18
C GLU A 482 21.84 22.52 -0.77
N LEU A 483 20.57 22.89 -0.53
CA LEU A 483 19.86 22.55 0.70
C LEU A 483 19.77 21.03 0.91
N ILE A 484 19.40 20.29 -0.15
CA ILE A 484 19.31 18.82 -0.13
C ILE A 484 20.69 18.19 0.11
N ASP A 485 21.68 18.54 -0.70
CA ASP A 485 23.02 17.95 -0.64
C ASP A 485 23.65 18.13 0.77
N LEU A 486 23.39 19.27 1.42
CA LEU A 486 23.94 19.57 2.74
C LEU A 486 23.15 18.95 3.90
N HIS A 487 21.82 19.04 3.87
CA HIS A 487 20.97 18.76 5.02
C HIS A 487 20.01 17.59 4.86
N PHE A 488 19.80 17.06 3.65
CA PHE A 488 18.91 15.93 3.35
C PHE A 488 19.57 15.03 2.29
N THR A 489 20.86 14.72 2.49
CA THR A 489 21.74 14.17 1.45
C THR A 489 21.14 12.88 0.87
N HIS A 490 21.14 12.73 -0.46
CA HIS A 490 20.53 11.64 -1.22
C HIS A 490 19.00 11.64 -1.35
N THR A 491 18.27 12.57 -0.74
CA THR A 491 16.83 12.73 -1.00
C THR A 491 16.59 13.23 -2.43
N PRO A 492 15.73 12.57 -3.24
CA PRO A 492 15.39 13.08 -4.56
C PRO A 492 14.72 14.46 -4.50
N SER A 493 15.21 15.42 -5.28
CA SER A 493 14.58 16.73 -5.51
C SER A 493 14.81 17.18 -6.95
N ARG A 494 13.87 16.82 -7.84
CA ARG A 494 14.08 16.87 -9.29
C ARG A 494 13.94 18.25 -9.93
N ILE A 495 13.26 19.16 -9.25
CA ILE A 495 12.87 20.46 -9.82
C ILE A 495 13.54 21.66 -9.13
N GLY A 496 14.43 21.45 -8.16
CA GLY A 496 14.99 22.55 -7.36
C GLY A 496 13.89 23.35 -6.63
N GLY A 497 14.17 24.58 -6.20
CA GLY A 497 13.15 25.48 -5.65
C GLY A 497 13.60 26.30 -4.45
N ALA A 498 12.85 26.20 -3.35
CA ALA A 498 13.05 26.98 -2.13
C ALA A 498 14.43 26.72 -1.51
N THR A 499 15.15 27.80 -1.22
CA THR A 499 16.47 27.76 -0.59
C THR A 499 16.34 27.80 0.93
N LEU A 500 17.46 27.61 1.64
CA LEU A 500 17.52 27.81 3.09
C LEU A 500 17.04 29.21 3.52
N GLU A 501 17.28 30.23 2.69
CA GLU A 501 16.78 31.59 2.93
C GLU A 501 15.26 31.66 2.84
N THR A 502 14.65 31.01 1.82
CA THR A 502 13.19 30.92 1.69
C THR A 502 12.57 30.27 2.92
N ILE A 503 13.13 29.16 3.39
CA ILE A 503 12.66 28.47 4.60
C ILE A 503 12.77 29.37 5.84
N ALA A 504 13.86 30.13 5.98
CA ALA A 504 14.00 31.09 7.07
C ALA A 504 12.94 32.19 7.02
N GLN A 505 12.64 32.71 5.82
CA GLN A 505 11.63 33.74 5.61
C GLN A 505 10.22 33.22 5.97
N GLU A 506 9.87 31.97 5.61
CA GLU A 506 8.60 31.36 6.00
C GLU A 506 8.45 31.24 7.52
N THR A 507 9.50 30.78 8.20
CA THR A 507 9.57 30.70 9.66
C THR A 507 9.41 32.06 10.31
N LEU A 508 10.14 33.07 9.83
CA LEU A 508 10.06 34.43 10.36
C LEU A 508 8.71 35.10 10.08
N ALA A 509 8.04 34.75 8.98
CA ALA A 509 6.69 35.25 8.69
C ALA A 509 5.68 34.76 9.73
N ARG A 510 5.70 33.46 10.08
CA ARG A 510 4.86 32.91 11.17
C ARG A 510 5.21 33.50 12.53
N HIS A 511 6.50 33.64 12.82
CA HIS A 511 6.97 34.24 14.09
C HIS A 511 6.52 35.69 14.24
N ARG A 512 6.64 36.52 13.19
CA ARG A 512 6.14 37.92 13.20
C ARG A 512 4.63 38.02 13.32
N PHE A 513 3.90 37.05 12.78
CA PHE A 513 2.45 36.97 12.95
C PHE A 513 2.07 36.74 14.41
N ALA A 514 2.78 35.83 15.11
CA ALA A 514 2.61 35.59 16.53
C ALA A 514 3.08 36.76 17.42
N TYR A 515 4.15 37.45 17.04
CA TYR A 515 4.76 38.53 17.82
C TYR A 515 4.82 39.85 17.03
N PRO A 516 3.67 40.49 16.77
CA PRO A 516 3.63 41.72 15.99
C PRO A 516 4.41 42.86 16.67
N PRO A 517 5.02 43.79 15.90
CA PRO A 517 5.77 44.93 16.44
C PRO A 517 4.95 45.86 17.34
N GLN A 518 3.64 45.96 17.08
CA GLN A 518 2.69 46.67 17.94
C GLN A 518 1.81 45.64 18.64
N HIS A 519 1.74 45.71 19.97
CA HIS A 519 0.83 44.90 20.75
C HIS A 519 -0.59 45.40 20.49
N ILE A 520 -1.43 44.56 19.90
CA ILE A 520 -2.85 44.82 19.72
C ILE A 520 -3.55 44.07 20.87
N PRO A 521 -4.11 44.76 21.89
CA PRO A 521 -4.81 44.08 22.98
C PRO A 521 -6.01 43.28 22.44
N ASN A 522 -6.17 42.04 22.89
CA ASN A 522 -7.15 41.04 22.39
C ASN A 522 -6.92 40.55 20.95
N SER A 523 -5.67 40.51 20.46
CA SER A 523 -5.42 40.22 19.05
C SER A 523 -5.20 38.75 18.71
N LEU A 524 -6.16 38.27 17.89
CA LEU A 524 -6.11 37.17 16.91
C LEU A 524 -6.25 35.76 17.49
N ASP A 525 -7.46 35.22 17.35
CA ASP A 525 -7.70 33.78 17.32
C ASP A 525 -6.73 33.08 16.34
N LEU A 526 -6.49 31.77 16.53
CA LEU A 526 -5.76 30.98 15.55
C LEU A 526 -6.36 31.14 14.15
N ASP A 527 -5.50 31.10 13.12
CA ASP A 527 -5.94 31.09 11.72
C ASP A 527 -6.98 29.97 11.51
N GLN A 528 -8.04 30.25 10.76
CA GLN A 528 -9.08 29.27 10.43
C GLN A 528 -8.53 28.09 9.62
N GLY A 529 -7.37 28.26 8.98
CA GLY A 529 -6.76 27.27 8.09
C GLY A 529 -7.43 27.29 6.72
N GLY A 530 -7.62 26.12 6.14
CA GLY A 530 -8.17 25.96 4.79
C GLY A 530 -7.33 25.06 3.91
N HIS A 531 -6.49 24.20 4.50
CA HIS A 531 -5.75 23.19 3.78
C HIS A 531 -6.63 21.98 3.48
N TYR A 532 -7.48 21.56 4.41
CA TYR A 532 -8.31 20.36 4.24
C TYR A 532 -9.68 20.66 3.64
N LYS A 533 -10.23 21.84 3.90
CA LYS A 533 -11.49 22.33 3.33
C LYS A 533 -11.34 23.76 2.83
N TRP A 534 -11.98 24.06 1.69
CA TRP A 534 -12.00 25.41 1.17
C TRP A 534 -12.65 26.40 2.16
N ARG A 535 -11.99 27.54 2.34
CA ARG A 535 -12.44 28.70 3.11
C ARG A 535 -12.19 29.95 2.26
N LEU A 536 -13.01 30.98 2.48
CA LEU A 536 -12.89 32.25 1.73
C LEU A 536 -11.51 32.90 1.93
N ASP A 537 -11.04 32.97 3.18
CA ASP A 537 -9.75 33.56 3.56
C ASP A 537 -8.64 32.51 3.80
N GLY A 538 -8.85 31.26 3.33
CA GLY A 538 -7.97 30.11 3.56
C GLY A 538 -6.88 29.92 2.51
N GLU A 539 -6.33 28.70 2.43
CA GLU A 539 -5.46 28.30 1.32
C GLU A 539 -6.28 28.21 0.02
N MET A 540 -5.61 28.43 -1.12
CA MET A 540 -6.26 28.32 -2.42
C MET A 540 -6.65 26.86 -2.73
N HIS A 541 -7.82 26.67 -3.35
CA HIS A 541 -8.23 25.40 -3.93
C HIS A 541 -8.55 25.56 -5.42
N GLN A 542 -8.06 24.63 -6.25
CA GLN A 542 -8.37 24.57 -7.68
C GLN A 542 -9.85 24.31 -7.95
N ILE A 543 -10.58 23.68 -7.01
CA ILE A 543 -12.03 23.52 -7.09
C ILE A 543 -12.67 24.30 -5.95
N ASN A 544 -13.29 25.41 -6.32
CA ASN A 544 -13.94 26.37 -5.43
C ASN A 544 -15.36 26.69 -5.94
N PRO A 545 -16.19 27.41 -5.16
CA PRO A 545 -17.59 27.68 -5.53
C PRO A 545 -17.76 28.30 -6.92
N ASP A 546 -16.85 29.18 -7.36
CA ASP A 546 -16.94 29.84 -8.67
C ASP A 546 -16.72 28.84 -9.82
N THR A 547 -15.67 28.01 -9.73
CA THR A 547 -15.40 26.97 -10.73
C THR A 547 -16.52 25.93 -10.79
N ILE A 548 -17.09 25.55 -9.64
CA ILE A 548 -18.22 24.62 -9.55
C ILE A 548 -19.45 25.20 -10.27
N ALA A 549 -19.80 26.44 -9.94
CA ALA A 549 -20.96 27.11 -10.53
C ALA A 549 -20.79 27.28 -12.04
N ALA A 550 -19.62 27.70 -12.51
CA ALA A 550 -19.34 27.88 -13.94
C ALA A 550 -19.49 26.57 -14.72
N LEU A 551 -18.91 25.47 -14.24
CA LEU A 551 -19.00 24.17 -14.91
C LEU A 551 -20.43 23.64 -14.93
N GLN A 552 -21.12 23.65 -13.78
CA GLN A 552 -22.50 23.16 -13.70
C GLN A 552 -23.46 23.95 -14.60
N GLN A 553 -23.30 25.28 -14.65
CA GLN A 553 -24.10 26.11 -15.55
C GLN A 553 -23.80 25.82 -17.02
N ALA A 554 -22.53 25.62 -17.41
CA ALA A 554 -22.15 25.31 -18.78
C ALA A 554 -22.81 24.02 -19.31
N VAL A 555 -22.77 22.94 -18.52
CA VAL A 555 -23.34 21.64 -18.92
C VAL A 555 -24.86 21.60 -18.84
N ARG A 556 -25.48 22.33 -17.90
CA ARG A 556 -26.95 22.39 -17.77
C ARG A 556 -27.59 23.25 -18.86
N SER A 557 -26.96 24.36 -19.22
CA SER A 557 -27.48 25.31 -20.23
C SER A 557 -27.01 25.03 -21.66
N ASP A 558 -26.21 23.98 -21.87
CA ASP A 558 -25.65 23.63 -23.18
C ASP A 558 -24.85 24.78 -23.82
N SER A 559 -23.98 25.41 -23.03
CA SER A 559 -23.24 26.61 -23.44
C SER A 559 -21.73 26.39 -23.40
N TYR A 560 -21.12 26.25 -24.59
CA TYR A 560 -19.66 26.19 -24.74
C TYR A 560 -18.98 27.49 -24.28
N GLU A 561 -19.58 28.65 -24.51
CA GLU A 561 -19.07 29.95 -24.02
C GLU A 561 -18.93 29.98 -22.50
N ARG A 562 -19.90 29.43 -21.75
CA ARG A 562 -19.79 29.28 -20.29
C ARG A 562 -18.71 28.27 -19.90
N PHE A 563 -18.50 27.23 -20.70
CA PHE A 563 -17.36 26.32 -20.50
C PHE A 563 -16.02 27.03 -20.72
N LYS A 564 -15.91 27.94 -21.70
CA LYS A 564 -14.72 28.79 -21.88
C LYS A 564 -14.47 29.70 -20.67
N GLN A 565 -15.53 30.18 -20.00
CA GLN A 565 -15.38 30.90 -18.73
C GLN A 565 -14.84 29.99 -17.61
N PHE A 566 -15.38 28.78 -17.48
CA PHE A 566 -14.89 27.78 -16.52
C PHE A 566 -13.42 27.42 -16.76
N SER A 567 -13.06 27.03 -17.99
CA SER A 567 -11.68 26.68 -18.35
C SER A 567 -10.73 27.87 -18.16
N ALA A 568 -11.14 29.10 -18.48
CA ALA A 568 -10.34 30.30 -18.22
C ALA A 568 -10.10 30.53 -16.72
N LEU A 569 -11.10 30.30 -15.85
CA LEU A 569 -10.94 30.39 -14.40
C LEU A 569 -9.94 29.35 -13.87
N VAL A 570 -10.09 28.09 -14.29
CA VAL A 570 -9.22 26.98 -13.89
C VAL A 570 -7.78 27.18 -14.41
N ASN A 571 -7.63 27.58 -15.67
CA ASN A 571 -6.32 27.78 -16.29
C ASN A 571 -5.61 28.98 -15.65
N ARG A 572 -6.31 30.09 -15.38
CA ARG A 572 -5.74 31.24 -14.66
C ARG A 572 -5.33 30.87 -13.24
N GLN A 573 -6.17 30.15 -12.49
CA GLN A 573 -5.81 29.67 -11.14
C GLN A 573 -4.58 28.77 -11.17
N SER A 574 -4.44 27.94 -12.20
CA SER A 574 -3.25 27.10 -12.41
C SER A 574 -2.01 27.95 -12.71
N GLU A 575 -2.13 28.95 -13.58
CA GLU A 575 -1.07 29.93 -13.93
C GLU A 575 -0.68 30.83 -12.76
N GLU A 576 -1.62 31.15 -11.86
CA GLU A 576 -1.38 31.85 -10.59
C GLU A 576 -0.66 30.98 -9.55
N LEU A 577 -0.13 29.84 -10.01
CA LEU A 577 0.84 28.92 -9.39
C LEU A 577 0.20 27.84 -8.51
N ALA A 578 -0.89 27.21 -8.97
CA ALA A 578 -1.44 26.05 -8.25
C ALA A 578 -0.63 24.77 -8.48
N THR A 579 -0.14 24.58 -9.72
CA THR A 579 0.33 23.29 -10.24
C THR A 579 1.55 23.46 -11.13
N LEU A 580 2.31 22.38 -11.39
CA LEU A 580 3.46 22.43 -12.29
C LEU A 580 3.04 22.73 -13.73
N ARG A 581 1.96 22.12 -14.22
CA ARG A 581 1.39 22.42 -15.55
C ARG A 581 0.97 23.88 -15.75
N GLY A 582 0.68 24.61 -14.68
CA GLY A 582 0.44 26.05 -14.71
C GLY A 582 1.66 26.87 -15.18
N LEU A 583 2.87 26.34 -15.00
CA LEU A 583 4.15 26.96 -15.38
C LEU A 583 4.56 26.70 -16.83
N PHE A 584 3.84 25.85 -17.56
CA PHE A 584 4.13 25.60 -18.97
C PHE A 584 3.42 26.60 -19.87
N ARG A 585 4.03 26.97 -21.00
CA ARG A 585 3.38 27.68 -22.10
C ARG A 585 3.52 26.87 -23.38
N PHE A 586 2.54 27.01 -24.25
CA PHE A 586 2.66 26.47 -25.60
C PHE A 586 3.57 27.38 -26.42
N ARG A 587 4.55 26.80 -27.10
CA ARG A 587 5.34 27.52 -28.10
C ARG A 587 4.48 27.89 -29.30
N GLN A 588 4.91 28.93 -30.02
CA GLN A 588 4.22 29.35 -31.23
C GLN A 588 4.35 28.27 -32.32
N GLY A 589 3.23 27.63 -32.63
CA GLY A 589 3.12 26.69 -33.75
C GLY A 589 2.83 27.37 -35.08
N THR A 590 2.48 26.57 -36.10
CA THR A 590 1.98 27.07 -37.38
C THR A 590 0.48 26.83 -37.44
N PRO A 591 -0.38 27.83 -37.17
CA PRO A 591 -1.81 27.61 -37.04
C PRO A 591 -2.44 27.06 -38.33
N ILE A 592 -3.43 26.20 -38.17
CA ILE A 592 -4.23 25.63 -39.26
C ILE A 592 -5.72 25.89 -39.05
N PRO A 593 -6.56 25.83 -40.11
CA PRO A 593 -8.01 25.86 -39.95
C PRO A 593 -8.50 24.71 -39.05
N ILE A 594 -9.44 24.99 -38.15
CA ILE A 594 -9.97 23.99 -37.22
C ILE A 594 -10.71 22.85 -37.95
N GLU A 595 -11.18 23.10 -39.16
CA GLU A 595 -11.82 22.12 -40.04
C GLU A 595 -10.84 21.03 -40.51
N GLU A 596 -9.53 21.30 -40.49
CA GLU A 596 -8.49 20.30 -40.79
C GLU A 596 -8.13 19.42 -39.58
N VAL A 597 -8.51 19.85 -38.37
CA VAL A 597 -8.31 19.09 -37.14
C VAL A 597 -9.38 18.02 -37.02
N GLU A 598 -8.96 16.80 -36.66
CA GLU A 598 -9.85 15.67 -36.45
C GLU A 598 -11.08 16.02 -35.58
N PRO A 599 -12.23 15.35 -35.80
CA PRO A 599 -13.48 15.74 -35.14
C PRO A 599 -13.50 15.39 -33.65
N VAL A 600 -14.41 16.03 -32.91
CA VAL A 600 -14.64 15.79 -31.46
C VAL A 600 -14.88 14.31 -31.17
N GLU A 601 -15.63 13.64 -32.03
CA GLU A 601 -15.98 12.21 -31.94
C GLU A 601 -14.76 11.28 -31.95
N SER A 602 -13.63 11.73 -32.50
CA SER A 602 -12.37 10.98 -32.47
C SER A 602 -11.63 11.19 -31.15
N ILE A 603 -11.54 12.44 -30.70
CA ILE A 603 -10.81 12.84 -29.48
C ILE A 603 -11.46 12.26 -28.22
N VAL A 604 -12.80 12.26 -28.11
CA VAL A 604 -13.50 11.77 -26.91
C VAL A 604 -13.26 10.29 -26.62
N LYS A 605 -12.83 9.49 -27.61
CA LYS A 605 -12.49 8.07 -27.43
C LYS A 605 -11.24 7.87 -26.56
N ARG A 606 -10.40 8.91 -26.44
CA ARG A 606 -9.23 8.97 -25.57
C ARG A 606 -9.59 9.28 -24.12
N PHE A 607 -10.84 9.64 -23.85
CA PHE A 607 -11.29 10.03 -22.52
C PHE A 607 -11.93 8.86 -21.79
N ALA A 608 -11.55 8.74 -20.52
CA ALA A 608 -12.17 7.81 -19.59
C ALA A 608 -12.66 8.53 -18.34
N THR A 609 -13.81 8.13 -17.79
CA THR A 609 -14.12 8.48 -16.41
C THR A 609 -13.26 7.64 -15.48
N GLY A 610 -12.59 8.24 -14.50
CA GLY A 610 -11.69 7.53 -13.61
C GLY A 610 -12.41 6.49 -12.73
N ALA A 611 -11.62 5.56 -12.20
CA ALA A 611 -12.08 4.45 -11.37
C ALA A 611 -12.74 4.93 -10.06
N MET A 612 -14.07 4.90 -10.00
CA MET A 612 -14.86 5.33 -8.84
C MET A 612 -15.84 4.23 -8.46
N SER A 613 -15.56 3.51 -7.36
CA SER A 613 -16.30 2.30 -7.02
C SER A 613 -17.79 2.54 -6.76
N LEU A 614 -18.64 1.65 -7.27
CA LEU A 614 -19.99 1.45 -6.76
C LEU A 614 -19.95 1.17 -5.25
N GLY A 615 -20.66 1.96 -4.46
CA GLY A 615 -20.56 2.00 -2.99
C GLY A 615 -19.91 3.30 -2.50
N SER A 616 -18.79 3.72 -3.09
CA SER A 616 -18.24 5.07 -2.85
C SER A 616 -19.17 6.14 -3.44
N ILE A 617 -19.55 5.96 -4.70
CA ILE A 617 -20.62 6.72 -5.34
C ILE A 617 -21.91 5.89 -5.44
N SER A 618 -23.04 6.58 -5.54
CA SER A 618 -24.35 6.00 -5.70
C SER A 618 -24.46 5.25 -7.02
N ARG A 619 -25.41 4.30 -7.07
CA ARG A 619 -25.74 3.57 -8.30
C ARG A 619 -26.11 4.53 -9.43
N GLU A 620 -26.90 5.55 -9.11
CA GLU A 620 -27.39 6.55 -10.06
C GLU A 620 -26.23 7.31 -10.71
N ALA A 621 -25.30 7.82 -9.90
CA ALA A 621 -24.11 8.51 -10.42
C ALA A 621 -23.23 7.58 -11.26
N HIS A 622 -22.99 6.36 -10.78
CA HIS A 622 -22.13 5.39 -11.45
C HIS A 622 -22.69 4.95 -12.82
N GLU A 623 -23.98 4.62 -12.89
CA GLU A 623 -24.63 4.23 -14.15
C GLU A 623 -24.73 5.41 -15.11
N THR A 624 -24.97 6.63 -14.60
CA THR A 624 -25.03 7.84 -15.43
C THR A 624 -23.72 8.10 -16.16
N LEU A 625 -22.58 7.92 -15.49
CA LEU A 625 -21.26 8.02 -16.11
C LEU A 625 -21.07 6.96 -17.20
N ALA A 626 -21.46 5.71 -16.94
CA ALA A 626 -21.34 4.64 -17.94
C ALA A 626 -22.18 4.90 -19.19
N ILE A 627 -23.44 5.33 -19.03
CA ILE A 627 -24.31 5.67 -20.17
C ILE A 627 -23.69 6.78 -21.01
N ALA A 628 -23.23 7.85 -20.38
CA ALA A 628 -22.63 8.99 -21.07
C ALA A 628 -21.39 8.57 -21.89
N MET A 629 -20.48 7.81 -21.28
CA MET A 629 -19.25 7.40 -21.95
C MET A 629 -19.51 6.41 -23.09
N ASN A 630 -20.43 5.46 -22.90
CA ASN A 630 -20.81 4.51 -23.94
C ASN A 630 -21.45 5.20 -25.15
N ARG A 631 -22.27 6.23 -24.94
CA ARG A 631 -22.86 7.04 -26.03
C ARG A 631 -21.81 7.86 -26.79
N LEU A 632 -20.76 8.33 -26.10
CA LEU A 632 -19.65 9.07 -26.71
C LEU A 632 -18.64 8.16 -27.42
N GLY A 633 -18.63 6.86 -27.14
CA GLY A 633 -17.55 5.95 -27.54
C GLY A 633 -16.26 6.14 -26.72
N GLY A 634 -16.34 6.87 -25.61
CA GLY A 634 -15.28 6.90 -24.59
C GLY A 634 -15.42 5.71 -23.62
N LYS A 635 -14.72 5.76 -22.49
CA LYS A 635 -14.70 4.65 -21.53
C LYS A 635 -15.15 5.07 -20.13
N SER A 636 -15.86 4.20 -19.43
CA SER A 636 -16.10 4.33 -17.99
C SER A 636 -15.45 3.18 -17.23
N ASN A 637 -15.17 3.38 -15.94
CA ASN A 637 -14.43 2.44 -15.11
C ASN A 637 -15.23 2.09 -13.85
N THR A 638 -15.33 0.80 -13.53
CA THR A 638 -16.08 0.28 -12.37
C THR A 638 -15.52 0.71 -11.01
N GLY A 639 -14.23 1.04 -10.94
CA GLY A 639 -13.50 1.05 -9.68
C GLY A 639 -13.51 -0.30 -8.96
N GLU A 640 -13.04 -0.31 -7.72
CA GLU A 640 -12.85 -1.53 -6.91
C GLU A 640 -14.15 -2.16 -6.36
N GLY A 641 -15.33 -1.72 -6.82
CA GLY A 641 -16.62 -2.02 -6.19
C GLY A 641 -17.39 -3.21 -6.77
N GLY A 642 -16.86 -3.86 -7.80
CA GLY A 642 -17.62 -4.79 -8.64
C GLY A 642 -18.62 -4.05 -9.55
N GLU A 643 -19.38 -4.82 -10.33
CA GLU A 643 -20.45 -4.31 -11.18
C GLU A 643 -21.62 -5.28 -11.20
N ASP A 644 -22.84 -4.76 -11.13
CA ASP A 644 -24.06 -5.56 -11.17
C ASP A 644 -24.22 -6.22 -12.56
N PRO A 645 -24.31 -7.57 -12.65
CA PRO A 645 -24.47 -8.27 -13.93
C PRO A 645 -25.68 -7.84 -14.75
N ALA A 646 -26.72 -7.29 -14.12
CA ALA A 646 -27.87 -6.72 -14.82
C ALA A 646 -27.49 -5.57 -15.79
N ARG A 647 -26.31 -4.96 -15.62
CA ARG A 647 -25.79 -3.88 -16.47
C ARG A 647 -25.11 -4.36 -17.75
N TYR A 648 -24.80 -5.65 -17.88
CA TYR A 648 -24.04 -6.19 -19.01
C TYR A 648 -24.84 -6.23 -20.32
N LYS A 649 -26.17 -6.17 -20.21
CA LYS A 649 -27.08 -6.07 -21.34
C LYS A 649 -27.65 -4.64 -21.41
N PRO A 650 -27.83 -4.07 -22.61
CA PRO A 650 -28.54 -2.82 -22.77
C PRO A 650 -29.94 -2.89 -22.17
N ASP A 651 -30.40 -1.79 -21.57
CA ASP A 651 -31.76 -1.71 -21.04
C ASP A 651 -32.82 -1.57 -22.16
N GLY A 652 -34.11 -1.66 -21.80
CA GLY A 652 -35.21 -1.58 -22.78
C GLY A 652 -35.29 -0.26 -23.56
N ASN A 653 -34.59 0.79 -23.11
CA ASN A 653 -34.47 2.08 -23.80
C ASN A 653 -33.20 2.18 -24.66
N GLY A 654 -32.45 1.09 -24.80
CA GLY A 654 -31.21 1.00 -25.55
C GLY A 654 -29.99 1.60 -24.84
N ASN A 655 -30.09 1.99 -23.56
CA ASN A 655 -28.93 2.49 -22.83
C ASN A 655 -28.03 1.35 -22.41
N ASN A 656 -26.74 1.47 -22.72
CA ASN A 656 -25.72 0.57 -22.21
C ASN A 656 -25.17 1.12 -20.87
N ARG A 657 -25.38 0.37 -19.78
CA ARG A 657 -24.91 0.71 -18.42
C ARG A 657 -23.63 -0.02 -18.05
N ARG A 658 -23.12 -0.93 -18.89
CA ARG A 658 -21.87 -1.66 -18.69
C ARG A 658 -20.69 -0.69 -18.68
N SER A 659 -19.79 -0.81 -17.72
CA SER A 659 -18.53 -0.07 -17.77
C SER A 659 -17.55 -0.79 -18.69
N ALA A 660 -16.89 -0.05 -19.59
CA ALA A 660 -15.93 -0.61 -20.53
C ALA A 660 -14.65 -1.11 -19.82
N ILE A 661 -14.21 -0.40 -18.78
CA ILE A 661 -13.04 -0.75 -17.98
C ILE A 661 -13.50 -1.37 -16.67
N LYS A 662 -12.96 -2.55 -16.35
CA LYS A 662 -13.23 -3.26 -15.10
C LYS A 662 -11.97 -3.35 -14.27
N GLN A 663 -12.03 -2.83 -13.04
CA GLN A 663 -10.88 -2.84 -12.15
C GLN A 663 -10.75 -4.19 -11.42
N VAL A 664 -9.50 -4.63 -11.25
CA VAL A 664 -9.07 -5.74 -10.40
C VAL A 664 -8.15 -5.15 -9.34
N ALA A 665 -8.63 -5.09 -8.10
CA ALA A 665 -7.94 -4.50 -6.95
C ALA A 665 -7.74 -5.54 -5.83
N SER A 666 -6.94 -5.24 -4.81
CA SER A 666 -6.56 -6.15 -3.72
C SER A 666 -7.73 -6.81 -2.97
N GLY A 667 -8.89 -6.17 -2.86
CA GLY A 667 -10.07 -6.77 -2.22
C GLY A 667 -10.77 -7.85 -3.06
N ARG A 668 -10.52 -7.90 -4.37
CA ARG A 668 -11.22 -8.74 -5.37
C ARG A 668 -12.75 -8.67 -5.30
N PHE A 669 -13.31 -7.55 -4.83
CA PHE A 669 -14.75 -7.38 -4.71
C PHE A 669 -15.45 -7.45 -6.06
N GLY A 670 -16.41 -8.36 -6.20
CA GLY A 670 -17.21 -8.55 -7.42
C GLY A 670 -16.42 -9.04 -8.62
N VAL A 671 -15.20 -9.56 -8.43
CA VAL A 671 -14.36 -10.09 -9.51
C VAL A 671 -14.70 -11.57 -9.74
N THR A 672 -15.56 -11.82 -10.72
CA THR A 672 -15.95 -13.17 -11.18
C THR A 672 -15.53 -13.38 -12.65
N ALA A 673 -15.58 -14.62 -13.14
CA ALA A 673 -15.39 -14.90 -14.57
C ALA A 673 -16.34 -14.07 -15.45
N GLU A 674 -17.64 -13.99 -15.10
CA GLU A 674 -18.63 -13.19 -15.83
C GLU A 674 -18.29 -11.68 -15.80
N TYR A 675 -17.80 -11.17 -14.68
CA TYR A 675 -17.30 -9.80 -14.60
C TYR A 675 -16.15 -9.60 -15.59
N LEU A 676 -15.12 -10.44 -15.56
CA LEU A 676 -13.90 -10.26 -16.36
C LEU A 676 -14.14 -10.34 -17.88
N VAL A 677 -15.04 -11.22 -18.34
CA VAL A 677 -15.36 -11.35 -19.78
C VAL A 677 -16.22 -10.22 -20.33
N ASN A 678 -16.88 -9.43 -19.45
CA ASN A 678 -17.70 -8.29 -19.84
C ASN A 678 -16.92 -6.96 -19.87
N ALA A 679 -15.60 -7.01 -20.08
CA ALA A 679 -14.72 -5.84 -20.16
C ALA A 679 -14.09 -5.68 -21.55
N ASP A 680 -13.88 -4.43 -21.96
CA ASP A 680 -12.98 -4.09 -23.07
C ASP A 680 -11.54 -3.87 -22.56
N GLU A 681 -11.40 -3.53 -21.27
CA GLU A 681 -10.12 -3.37 -20.58
C GLU A 681 -10.23 -3.82 -19.12
N LEU A 682 -9.23 -4.57 -18.67
CA LEU A 682 -9.07 -5.00 -17.28
C LEU A 682 -7.95 -4.19 -16.65
N GLN A 683 -8.27 -3.43 -15.60
CA GLN A 683 -7.31 -2.55 -14.93
C GLN A 683 -6.86 -3.13 -13.59
N ILE A 684 -5.60 -3.58 -13.51
CA ILE A 684 -4.92 -3.92 -12.26
C ILE A 684 -4.63 -2.62 -11.50
N LYS A 685 -5.19 -2.49 -10.31
CA LYS A 685 -5.03 -1.29 -9.47
C LYS A 685 -3.93 -1.51 -8.44
N MET A 686 -2.69 -1.16 -8.78
CA MET A 686 -1.59 -1.19 -7.80
C MET A 686 -1.76 -0.12 -6.73
N ALA A 687 -2.09 1.11 -7.15
CA ALA A 687 -2.25 2.23 -6.24
C ALA A 687 -3.24 3.29 -6.77
N GLN A 688 -3.55 4.28 -5.93
CA GLN A 688 -4.29 5.48 -6.32
C GLN A 688 -3.68 6.72 -5.67
N GLY A 689 -3.68 7.87 -6.36
CA GLY A 689 -2.96 9.07 -5.91
C GLY A 689 -3.36 9.59 -4.53
N ALA A 690 -4.60 9.40 -4.09
CA ALA A 690 -5.07 9.87 -2.78
C ALA A 690 -4.55 9.06 -1.59
N LYS A 691 -4.11 7.81 -1.83
CA LYS A 691 -3.63 6.87 -0.81
C LYS A 691 -2.79 5.75 -1.41
N PRO A 692 -1.63 6.09 -1.98
CA PRO A 692 -0.73 5.08 -2.49
C PRO A 692 -0.11 4.28 -1.33
N GLY A 693 0.23 3.01 -1.59
CA GLY A 693 0.71 2.07 -0.56
C GLY A 693 -0.37 1.58 0.42
N GLU A 694 -1.66 1.85 0.16
CA GLU A 694 -2.79 1.49 1.03
C GLU A 694 -3.96 0.89 0.26
N GLY A 695 -4.83 0.16 0.96
CA GLY A 695 -6.02 -0.46 0.42
C GLY A 695 -7.22 0.48 0.23
N GLY A 696 -8.19 0.02 -0.56
CA GLY A 696 -9.53 0.59 -0.66
C GLY A 696 -10.24 0.63 0.70
N GLU A 697 -11.06 1.66 0.94
CA GLU A 697 -11.80 1.82 2.21
C GLU A 697 -13.25 2.19 1.90
N LEU A 698 -14.19 1.39 2.38
CA LEU A 698 -15.62 1.68 2.33
C LEU A 698 -16.23 1.52 3.73
N PRO A 699 -16.66 2.62 4.38
CA PRO A 699 -17.30 2.57 5.69
C PRO A 699 -18.53 1.66 5.71
N GLY A 700 -18.72 0.87 6.76
CA GLY A 700 -19.78 -0.14 6.88
C GLY A 700 -21.20 0.39 6.67
N ARG A 701 -21.47 1.63 7.13
CA ARG A 701 -22.73 2.35 6.86
C ARG A 701 -23.06 2.59 5.38
N LYS A 702 -22.09 2.40 4.48
CA LYS A 702 -22.26 2.47 3.01
C LYS A 702 -22.37 1.08 2.37
N VAL A 703 -22.24 0.02 3.14
CA VAL A 703 -22.37 -1.36 2.64
C VAL A 703 -23.83 -1.79 2.84
N SER A 704 -24.71 -1.26 2.00
CA SER A 704 -26.12 -1.69 1.96
C SER A 704 -26.24 -3.12 1.43
N ASP A 705 -27.42 -3.75 1.52
CA ASP A 705 -27.65 -5.10 0.98
C ASP A 705 -27.29 -5.20 -0.50
N TYR A 706 -27.59 -4.16 -1.28
CA TYR A 706 -27.21 -4.07 -2.69
C TYR A 706 -25.69 -4.12 -2.87
N ILE A 707 -24.95 -3.33 -2.09
CA ILE A 707 -23.48 -3.29 -2.17
C ILE A 707 -22.87 -4.59 -1.66
N GLY A 708 -23.40 -5.15 -0.56
CA GLY A 708 -22.97 -6.44 -0.02
C GLY A 708 -23.09 -7.56 -1.06
N ARG A 709 -24.24 -7.61 -1.75
CA ARG A 709 -24.47 -8.58 -2.83
C ARG A 709 -23.48 -8.43 -3.98
N VAL A 710 -23.32 -7.22 -4.53
CA VAL A 710 -22.41 -6.98 -5.68
C VAL A 710 -20.96 -7.29 -5.32
N ARG A 711 -20.56 -7.09 -4.06
CA ARG A 711 -19.19 -7.33 -3.59
C ARG A 711 -18.95 -8.73 -3.03
N HIS A 712 -19.98 -9.59 -2.96
CA HIS A 712 -19.92 -10.89 -2.29
C HIS A 712 -19.41 -10.78 -0.84
N THR A 713 -20.02 -9.89 -0.07
CA THR A 713 -19.66 -9.60 1.33
C THR A 713 -20.89 -9.37 2.19
N THR A 714 -20.71 -9.39 3.50
CA THR A 714 -21.76 -9.12 4.48
C THR A 714 -22.14 -7.63 4.51
N PRO A 715 -23.44 -7.28 4.37
CA PRO A 715 -23.94 -5.92 4.56
C PRO A 715 -23.62 -5.35 5.96
N GLY A 716 -23.41 -4.04 6.05
CA GLY A 716 -23.11 -3.33 7.30
C GLY A 716 -21.64 -3.36 7.75
N VAL A 717 -20.84 -4.30 7.26
CA VAL A 717 -19.43 -4.46 7.63
C VAL A 717 -18.53 -3.44 6.92
N THR A 718 -17.58 -2.84 7.65
CA THR A 718 -16.59 -1.93 7.05
C THR A 718 -15.59 -2.71 6.20
N LEU A 719 -15.42 -2.32 4.94
CA LEU A 719 -14.50 -2.98 4.02
C LEU A 719 -13.21 -2.17 3.93
N ILE A 720 -12.15 -2.69 4.55
CA ILE A 720 -10.78 -2.24 4.36
C ILE A 720 -10.09 -3.32 3.53
N SER A 721 -9.71 -2.98 2.31
CA SER A 721 -8.99 -3.91 1.44
C SER A 721 -7.56 -4.08 1.96
N PRO A 722 -6.92 -5.24 1.74
CA PRO A 722 -5.48 -5.37 1.96
C PRO A 722 -4.72 -4.27 1.19
N PRO A 723 -3.64 -3.69 1.73
CA PRO A 723 -2.79 -2.81 0.95
C PRO A 723 -2.17 -3.48 -0.27
N PRO A 724 -1.57 -4.69 -0.16
CA PRO A 724 -1.03 -5.37 -1.34
C PRO A 724 -2.09 -6.18 -2.07
N HIS A 725 -1.81 -6.46 -3.33
CA HIS A 725 -2.34 -7.63 -4.01
C HIS A 725 -1.60 -8.86 -3.47
N HIS A 726 -2.28 -9.83 -2.85
CA HIS A 726 -1.62 -11.03 -2.30
C HIS A 726 -1.09 -11.99 -3.39
N ASP A 727 -1.38 -11.67 -4.66
CA ASP A 727 -0.85 -12.33 -5.86
C ASP A 727 0.12 -11.43 -6.65
N ILE A 728 0.63 -10.34 -6.04
CA ILE A 728 1.66 -9.47 -6.61
C ILE A 728 2.64 -9.05 -5.50
N TYR A 729 3.70 -9.83 -5.32
CA TYR A 729 4.79 -9.52 -4.39
C TYR A 729 6.10 -9.12 -5.11
N SER A 730 6.08 -9.16 -6.44
CA SER A 730 7.20 -8.84 -7.32
C SER A 730 6.71 -8.60 -8.75
N ILE A 731 7.62 -8.23 -9.65
CA ILE A 731 7.30 -7.96 -11.06
C ILE A 731 6.84 -9.23 -11.81
N GLU A 732 7.42 -10.38 -11.48
CA GLU A 732 7.05 -11.68 -12.06
C GLU A 732 5.64 -12.11 -11.64
N ASP A 733 5.22 -11.78 -10.41
CA ASP A 733 3.86 -12.05 -9.95
C ASP A 733 2.84 -11.13 -10.66
N LEU A 734 3.21 -9.87 -10.93
CA LEU A 734 2.39 -8.99 -11.79
C LEU A 734 2.25 -9.57 -13.20
N ALA A 735 3.34 -10.06 -13.79
CA ALA A 735 3.29 -10.71 -15.10
C ALA A 735 2.36 -11.93 -15.09
N GLN A 736 2.36 -12.70 -14.00
CA GLN A 736 1.43 -13.81 -13.82
C GLN A 736 -0.03 -13.35 -13.76
N LEU A 737 -0.36 -12.29 -13.02
CA LEU A 737 -1.73 -11.75 -13.02
C LEU A 737 -2.15 -11.19 -14.38
N ILE A 738 -1.25 -10.52 -15.12
CA ILE A 738 -1.52 -10.05 -16.48
C ILE A 738 -1.87 -11.26 -17.37
N PHE A 739 -1.07 -12.33 -17.29
CA PHE A 739 -1.32 -13.57 -18.01
C PHE A 739 -2.66 -14.21 -17.61
N ASP A 740 -3.01 -14.23 -16.32
CA ASP A 740 -4.29 -14.77 -15.84
C ASP A 740 -5.49 -14.01 -16.41
N LEU A 741 -5.44 -12.68 -16.34
CA LEU A 741 -6.51 -11.80 -16.83
C LEU A 741 -6.66 -11.86 -18.35
N LYS A 742 -5.54 -12.01 -19.07
CA LYS A 742 -5.55 -12.16 -20.51
C LYS A 742 -6.08 -13.53 -20.94
N ASN A 743 -5.82 -14.59 -20.18
CA ASN A 743 -6.38 -15.91 -20.46
C ASN A 743 -7.90 -15.94 -20.28
N VAL A 744 -8.45 -15.36 -19.21
CA VAL A 744 -9.92 -15.35 -19.01
C VAL A 744 -10.63 -14.48 -20.04
N ASN A 745 -10.02 -13.37 -20.48
CA ASN A 745 -10.56 -12.52 -21.53
C ASN A 745 -9.47 -12.10 -22.54
N PRO A 746 -9.24 -12.92 -23.59
CA PRO A 746 -8.21 -12.65 -24.60
C PRO A 746 -8.43 -11.34 -25.38
N GLU A 747 -9.67 -10.86 -25.46
CA GLU A 747 -10.05 -9.65 -26.20
C GLU A 747 -9.78 -8.36 -25.42
N ALA A 748 -9.72 -8.41 -24.08
CA ALA A 748 -9.52 -7.21 -23.27
C ALA A 748 -8.06 -6.74 -23.28
N ARG A 749 -7.86 -5.41 -23.22
CA ARG A 749 -6.55 -4.82 -22.88
C ARG A 749 -6.27 -4.98 -21.39
N ILE A 750 -5.02 -5.19 -21.01
CA ILE A 750 -4.61 -5.18 -19.61
C ILE A 750 -3.95 -3.85 -19.27
N SER A 751 -4.58 -3.10 -18.35
CA SER A 751 -4.08 -1.83 -17.82
C SER A 751 -3.46 -2.05 -16.44
N VAL A 752 -2.34 -1.37 -16.16
CA VAL A 752 -1.78 -1.27 -14.80
C VAL A 752 -1.82 0.17 -14.33
N LYS A 753 -2.50 0.41 -13.21
CA LYS A 753 -2.63 1.74 -12.60
C LYS A 753 -1.55 1.93 -11.53
N LEU A 754 -0.60 2.80 -11.83
CA LEU A 754 0.49 3.24 -10.98
C LEU A 754 0.24 4.67 -10.46
N VAL A 755 1.00 5.07 -9.46
CA VAL A 755 0.97 6.45 -8.94
C VAL A 755 2.34 7.08 -9.15
N SER A 756 2.33 8.35 -9.52
CA SER A 756 3.53 9.15 -9.71
C SER A 756 4.34 9.23 -8.41
N GLU A 757 5.61 8.86 -8.52
CA GLU A 757 6.72 9.04 -7.55
C GLU A 757 8.04 8.90 -8.32
N VAL A 758 9.16 9.33 -7.74
CA VAL A 758 10.49 9.03 -8.30
C VAL A 758 10.69 7.51 -8.47
N GLY A 759 11.19 7.09 -9.63
CA GLY A 759 11.42 5.68 -9.96
C GLY A 759 10.25 5.00 -10.67
N VAL A 760 9.10 5.67 -10.80
CA VAL A 760 7.94 5.13 -11.53
C VAL A 760 8.26 4.79 -12.98
N GLY A 761 9.22 5.46 -13.62
CA GLY A 761 9.65 5.13 -14.98
C GLY A 761 10.31 3.75 -15.06
N THR A 762 11.11 3.38 -14.06
CA THR A 762 11.72 2.05 -13.94
C THR A 762 10.65 0.98 -13.71
N VAL A 763 9.68 1.26 -12.83
CA VAL A 763 8.53 0.37 -12.60
C VAL A 763 7.74 0.18 -13.89
N ALA A 764 7.44 1.26 -14.62
CA ALA A 764 6.73 1.21 -15.90
C ALA A 764 7.47 0.39 -16.96
N ALA A 765 8.81 0.44 -16.99
CA ALA A 765 9.61 -0.42 -17.86
C ALA A 765 9.45 -1.91 -17.51
N GLY A 766 9.44 -2.24 -16.21
CA GLY A 766 9.11 -3.59 -15.74
C GLY A 766 7.70 -4.02 -16.16
N VAL A 767 6.70 -3.15 -15.96
CA VAL A 767 5.30 -3.39 -16.33
C VAL A 767 5.13 -3.62 -17.83
N ALA A 768 5.84 -2.87 -18.68
CA ALA A 768 5.84 -3.07 -20.12
C ALA A 768 6.48 -4.41 -20.52
N LYS A 769 7.54 -4.85 -19.83
CA LYS A 769 8.15 -6.18 -20.01
C LYS A 769 7.28 -7.32 -19.46
N ALA A 770 6.42 -7.02 -18.48
CA ALA A 770 5.38 -7.91 -17.97
C ALA A 770 4.15 -8.00 -18.90
N HIS A 771 4.24 -7.45 -20.11
CA HIS A 771 3.22 -7.54 -21.18
C HIS A 771 1.93 -6.74 -20.93
N ALA A 772 1.94 -5.72 -20.06
CA ALA A 772 0.79 -4.81 -19.97
C ALA A 772 0.58 -4.07 -21.31
N ASP A 773 -0.68 -3.93 -21.74
CA ASP A 773 -1.04 -3.17 -22.95
C ASP A 773 -1.12 -1.66 -22.67
N HIS A 774 -1.40 -1.31 -21.41
CA HIS A 774 -1.74 0.03 -20.99
C HIS A 774 -1.19 0.35 -19.59
N ILE A 775 -0.63 1.55 -19.40
CA ILE A 775 -0.11 2.02 -18.11
C ILE A 775 -0.76 3.36 -17.79
N LEU A 776 -1.41 3.45 -16.63
CA LEU A 776 -1.95 4.70 -16.10
C LEU A 776 -1.01 5.26 -15.03
N ILE A 777 -0.54 6.49 -15.20
CA ILE A 777 0.18 7.26 -14.18
C ILE A 777 -0.79 8.23 -13.50
N SER A 778 -1.12 7.97 -12.23
CA SER A 778 -1.97 8.84 -11.43
C SER A 778 -1.17 9.87 -10.65
N GLY A 779 -1.59 11.14 -10.69
CA GLY A 779 -1.04 12.18 -9.80
C GLY A 779 -1.63 12.12 -8.38
N TYR A 780 -0.88 12.62 -7.39
CA TYR A 780 -1.31 12.71 -5.98
C TYR A 780 -2.63 13.50 -5.76
N GLU A 781 -2.96 14.38 -6.70
CA GLU A 781 -4.16 15.22 -6.66
C GLU A 781 -5.46 14.43 -6.84
N GLY A 782 -5.37 13.14 -7.21
CA GLY A 782 -6.50 12.24 -7.47
C GLY A 782 -7.51 12.18 -6.33
N GLY A 783 -8.80 12.01 -6.67
CA GLY A 783 -9.88 11.96 -5.69
C GLY A 783 -10.04 10.61 -4.98
N THR A 784 -10.70 10.61 -3.81
CA THR A 784 -11.11 9.39 -3.10
C THR A 784 -12.45 9.57 -2.39
N GLY A 785 -13.18 8.47 -2.18
CA GLY A 785 -14.38 8.45 -1.34
C GLY A 785 -14.08 8.42 0.15
N ALA A 786 -12.99 7.77 0.55
CA ALA A 786 -12.50 7.66 1.91
C ALA A 786 -10.99 7.35 1.92
N SER A 787 -10.23 8.07 2.75
CA SER A 787 -8.79 7.85 2.95
C SER A 787 -8.33 8.58 4.20
N PRO A 788 -7.26 8.12 4.88
CA PRO A 788 -6.56 8.96 5.84
C PRO A 788 -6.17 10.32 5.25
N LEU A 789 -6.34 11.37 6.05
CA LEU A 789 -6.00 12.74 5.63
C LEU A 789 -4.51 12.92 5.36
N SER A 790 -3.66 12.23 6.13
CA SER A 790 -2.21 12.22 5.96
C SER A 790 -1.82 11.78 4.55
N SER A 791 -2.44 10.72 4.03
CA SER A 791 -2.14 10.18 2.70
C SER A 791 -2.62 11.08 1.58
N ILE A 792 -3.81 11.68 1.71
CA ILE A 792 -4.33 12.65 0.71
C ILE A 792 -3.36 13.83 0.56
N LYS A 793 -2.75 14.29 1.66
CA LYS A 793 -1.88 15.47 1.65
C LYS A 793 -0.43 15.18 1.31
N HIS A 794 0.08 14.04 1.74
CA HIS A 794 1.52 13.83 1.87
C HIS A 794 2.08 12.63 1.10
N ALA A 795 1.27 11.86 0.37
CA ALA A 795 1.76 10.68 -0.37
C ALA A 795 1.59 10.84 -1.89
N GLY A 796 2.63 10.48 -2.64
CA GLY A 796 2.70 10.69 -4.09
C GLY A 796 3.01 12.13 -4.51
N ILE A 797 3.27 12.32 -5.81
CA ILE A 797 3.69 13.59 -6.41
C ILE A 797 2.81 13.98 -7.63
N PRO A 798 2.97 15.18 -8.22
CA PRO A 798 2.27 15.55 -9.44
C PRO A 798 2.49 14.57 -10.59
N TRP A 799 1.48 14.40 -11.45
CA TRP A 799 1.56 13.48 -12.58
C TRP A 799 2.52 13.98 -13.65
N GLU A 800 2.77 15.28 -13.75
CA GLU A 800 3.69 15.87 -14.72
C GLU A 800 5.10 15.27 -14.60
N LEU A 801 5.54 15.01 -13.36
CA LEU A 801 6.85 14.41 -13.08
C LEU A 801 6.90 12.93 -13.47
N GLY A 802 5.95 12.13 -12.99
CA GLY A 802 5.93 10.69 -13.25
C GLY A 802 5.59 10.34 -14.70
N LEU A 803 4.75 11.14 -15.36
CA LEU A 803 4.42 10.97 -16.78
C LEU A 803 5.65 11.21 -17.66
N ALA A 804 6.37 12.30 -17.41
CA ALA A 804 7.61 12.61 -18.13
C ALA A 804 8.67 11.52 -17.88
N GLU A 805 8.89 11.11 -16.64
CA GLU A 805 9.84 10.04 -16.30
C GLU A 805 9.47 8.72 -16.99
N THR A 806 8.19 8.37 -17.02
CA THR A 806 7.67 7.16 -17.71
C THR A 806 7.92 7.24 -19.21
N GLN A 807 7.56 8.35 -19.84
CA GLN A 807 7.79 8.60 -21.26
C GLN A 807 9.29 8.47 -21.58
N GLN A 808 10.14 9.16 -20.84
CA GLN A 808 11.58 9.20 -21.07
C GLN A 808 12.22 7.81 -20.90
N THR A 809 11.87 7.09 -19.83
CA THR A 809 12.44 5.78 -19.52
C THR A 809 12.02 4.73 -20.54
N LEU A 810 10.75 4.69 -20.92
CA LEU A 810 10.25 3.72 -21.90
C LEU A 810 10.84 3.94 -23.30
N VAL A 811 11.07 5.21 -23.69
CA VAL A 811 11.73 5.52 -24.97
C VAL A 811 13.20 5.11 -24.92
N ARG A 812 13.94 5.45 -23.85
CA ARG A 812 15.36 5.06 -23.70
C ARG A 812 15.57 3.54 -23.73
N ASN A 813 14.56 2.75 -23.36
CA ASN A 813 14.63 1.29 -23.32
C ASN A 813 13.95 0.59 -24.52
N ASP A 814 13.47 1.32 -25.54
CA ASP A 814 12.72 0.77 -26.69
C ASP A 814 11.50 -0.09 -26.28
N LEU A 815 10.79 0.38 -25.25
CA LEU A 815 9.56 -0.24 -24.75
C LEU A 815 8.31 0.59 -25.05
N ARG A 816 8.48 1.90 -25.32
CA ARG A 816 7.36 2.85 -25.49
C ARG A 816 6.42 2.49 -26.65
N GLY A 817 6.92 1.83 -27.69
CA GLY A 817 6.15 1.40 -28.85
C GLY A 817 5.04 0.38 -28.57
N ARG A 818 5.07 -0.29 -27.41
CA ARG A 818 4.23 -1.46 -27.08
C ARG A 818 3.08 -1.16 -26.12
N VAL A 819 3.09 0.01 -25.48
CA VAL A 819 2.20 0.32 -24.36
C VAL A 819 1.51 1.67 -24.57
N VAL A 820 0.21 1.72 -24.30
CA VAL A 820 -0.54 2.99 -24.26
C VAL A 820 -0.34 3.63 -22.89
N ILE A 821 -0.02 4.92 -22.85
CA ILE A 821 0.12 5.67 -21.59
C ILE A 821 -1.12 6.53 -21.34
N GLN A 822 -1.74 6.38 -20.18
CA GLN A 822 -2.79 7.26 -19.68
C GLN A 822 -2.28 8.07 -18.49
N THR A 823 -2.84 9.26 -18.30
CA THR A 823 -2.66 10.00 -17.05
C THR A 823 -4.01 10.43 -16.47
N ASP A 824 -4.07 10.51 -15.14
CA ASP A 824 -5.16 11.14 -14.40
C ASP A 824 -4.62 11.97 -13.22
N GLY A 825 -5.49 12.75 -12.59
CA GLY A 825 -5.12 13.64 -11.49
C GLY A 825 -5.58 15.06 -11.77
N GLN A 826 -6.81 15.37 -11.35
CA GLN A 826 -7.37 16.72 -11.45
C GLN A 826 -7.39 17.34 -12.86
N LEU A 827 -7.38 16.56 -13.95
CA LEU A 827 -7.63 17.06 -15.30
C LEU A 827 -9.03 17.69 -15.41
N LYS A 828 -9.14 18.91 -15.94
CA LYS A 828 -10.37 19.71 -15.99
C LYS A 828 -10.64 20.34 -17.36
N SER A 829 -9.60 20.74 -18.08
CA SER A 829 -9.71 21.53 -19.32
C SER A 829 -9.04 20.83 -20.50
N GLY A 830 -9.30 21.33 -21.72
CA GLY A 830 -8.59 20.88 -22.92
C GLY A 830 -7.10 21.22 -22.89
N ARG A 831 -6.72 22.27 -22.15
CA ARG A 831 -5.32 22.62 -21.90
C ARG A 831 -4.58 21.54 -21.10
N ASP A 832 -5.19 21.01 -20.04
CA ASP A 832 -4.60 19.92 -19.26
C ASP A 832 -4.35 18.69 -20.15
N VAL A 833 -5.30 18.35 -21.02
CA VAL A 833 -5.20 17.23 -21.98
C VAL A 833 -4.03 17.43 -22.95
N VAL A 834 -3.91 18.61 -23.54
CA VAL A 834 -2.83 18.89 -24.50
C VAL A 834 -1.46 18.87 -23.82
N ILE A 835 -1.32 19.43 -22.61
CA ILE A 835 -0.06 19.35 -21.85
C ILE A 835 0.31 17.89 -21.59
N ALA A 836 -0.64 17.09 -21.08
CA ALA A 836 -0.40 15.68 -20.85
C ALA A 836 -0.03 14.92 -22.13
N ALA A 837 -0.65 15.25 -23.27
CA ALA A 837 -0.31 14.65 -24.56
C ALA A 837 1.13 14.98 -24.99
N LEU A 838 1.52 16.25 -24.90
CA LEU A 838 2.87 16.70 -25.23
C LEU A 838 3.93 16.06 -24.31
N LEU A 839 3.58 15.74 -23.06
CA LEU A 839 4.43 14.99 -22.13
C LEU A 839 4.45 13.47 -22.37
N GLY A 840 3.58 12.92 -23.22
CA GLY A 840 3.63 11.52 -23.67
C GLY A 840 2.36 10.69 -23.46
N ALA A 841 1.31 11.24 -22.86
CA ALA A 841 0.04 10.52 -22.67
C ALA A 841 -0.78 10.41 -23.98
N GLU A 842 -1.51 9.32 -24.12
CA GLU A 842 -2.39 9.04 -25.27
C GLU A 842 -3.86 9.00 -24.86
N GLU A 843 -4.14 8.66 -23.60
CA GLU A 843 -5.47 8.61 -23.00
C GLU A 843 -5.53 9.44 -21.70
N PHE A 844 -6.72 9.86 -21.29
CA PHE A 844 -6.91 10.84 -20.20
C PHE A 844 -8.06 10.45 -19.27
N GLY A 845 -7.77 10.34 -17.98
CA GLY A 845 -8.74 9.99 -16.95
C GLY A 845 -9.33 11.21 -16.22
N PHE A 846 -10.66 11.26 -16.10
CA PHE A 846 -11.39 12.35 -15.44
C PHE A 846 -12.31 11.80 -14.35
N SER A 847 -12.14 12.27 -13.11
CA SER A 847 -12.96 11.81 -11.98
C SER A 847 -13.79 12.95 -11.41
N THR A 848 -13.14 13.94 -10.79
CA THR A 848 -13.83 14.99 -10.04
C THR A 848 -14.64 15.93 -10.94
N ALA A 849 -14.13 16.35 -12.09
CA ALA A 849 -14.85 17.26 -12.98
C ALA A 849 -16.18 16.66 -13.52
N PRO A 850 -16.23 15.39 -13.98
CA PRO A 850 -17.50 14.71 -14.27
C PRO A 850 -18.46 14.64 -13.08
N LEU A 851 -17.98 14.39 -11.85
CA LEU A 851 -18.85 14.43 -10.66
C LEU A 851 -19.39 15.84 -10.37
N VAL A 852 -18.59 16.89 -10.61
CA VAL A 852 -19.04 18.29 -10.50
C VAL A 852 -20.09 18.60 -11.57
N ALA A 853 -19.90 18.14 -12.80
CA ALA A 853 -20.89 18.26 -13.88
C ALA A 853 -22.22 17.57 -13.53
N LEU A 854 -22.18 16.44 -12.79
CA LEU A 854 -23.37 15.77 -12.25
C LEU A 854 -24.03 16.48 -11.06
N GLY A 855 -23.35 17.42 -10.40
CA GLY A 855 -23.90 18.21 -9.29
C GLY A 855 -23.07 18.25 -8.01
N CYS A 856 -21.88 17.64 -7.96
CA CYS A 856 -21.04 17.67 -6.76
C CYS A 856 -20.70 19.12 -6.35
N MET A 857 -20.86 19.41 -5.05
CA MET A 857 -20.59 20.72 -4.44
C MET A 857 -19.29 20.75 -3.61
N MET A 858 -18.43 19.73 -3.72
CA MET A 858 -17.15 19.63 -2.99
C MET A 858 -17.22 19.79 -1.47
N MET A 859 -18.28 19.29 -0.83
CA MET A 859 -18.46 19.34 0.64
C MET A 859 -17.47 18.44 1.42
N ARG A 860 -16.79 17.50 0.75
CA ARG A 860 -15.80 16.55 1.32
C ARG A 860 -16.35 15.67 2.46
N VAL A 861 -17.62 15.26 2.34
CA VAL A 861 -18.31 14.36 3.29
C VAL A 861 -18.60 12.98 2.69
N CYS A 862 -17.86 12.57 1.65
CA CYS A 862 -18.14 11.34 0.88
C CYS A 862 -18.06 10.07 1.75
N HIS A 863 -17.13 10.07 2.71
CA HIS A 863 -16.91 9.01 3.69
C HIS A 863 -18.00 8.96 4.79
N LEU A 864 -18.78 10.04 4.96
CA LEU A 864 -19.80 10.16 6.00
C LEU A 864 -21.16 9.57 5.62
N ASN A 865 -21.36 9.19 4.35
CA ASN A 865 -22.65 8.79 3.79
C ASN A 865 -23.71 9.92 3.78
N THR A 866 -23.30 11.17 3.92
CA THR A 866 -24.19 12.34 4.06
C THR A 866 -24.13 13.28 2.85
N CYS A 867 -23.88 12.74 1.65
CA CYS A 867 -23.80 13.55 0.44
C CYS A 867 -25.17 14.23 0.15
N PRO A 868 -25.25 15.57 0.14
CA PRO A 868 -26.53 16.29 0.06
C PRO A 868 -27.21 16.22 -1.31
N VAL A 869 -26.49 15.78 -2.35
CA VAL A 869 -26.91 15.76 -3.76
C VAL A 869 -26.95 14.34 -4.35
N GLY A 870 -27.00 13.31 -3.50
CA GLY A 870 -27.18 11.93 -3.94
C GLY A 870 -26.03 11.30 -4.73
N ILE A 871 -24.83 11.90 -4.75
CA ILE A 871 -23.67 11.37 -5.50
C ILE A 871 -22.85 10.37 -4.67
N ALA A 872 -22.35 10.76 -3.51
CA ALA A 872 -21.41 9.95 -2.72
C ALA A 872 -22.06 9.34 -1.47
N THR A 873 -23.22 8.72 -1.64
CA THR A 873 -24.05 8.17 -0.56
C THR A 873 -24.79 6.91 -1.02
N GLN A 874 -25.04 6.00 -0.09
CA GLN A 874 -25.91 4.83 -0.25
C GLN A 874 -27.23 4.97 0.52
N ASP A 875 -27.41 6.07 1.26
CA ASP A 875 -28.67 6.41 1.92
C ASP A 875 -29.78 6.62 0.86
N PRO A 876 -30.89 5.87 0.92
CA PRO A 876 -31.97 5.98 -0.07
C PRO A 876 -32.57 7.39 -0.16
N VAL A 877 -32.80 8.06 0.97
CA VAL A 877 -33.42 9.41 1.03
C VAL A 877 -32.51 10.44 0.41
N LEU A 878 -31.19 10.33 0.61
CA LEU A 878 -30.23 11.23 -0.01
C LEU A 878 -30.02 10.93 -1.50
N ARG A 879 -30.13 9.66 -1.91
CA ARG A 879 -30.03 9.26 -3.33
C ARG A 879 -31.18 9.79 -4.18
N GLU A 880 -32.38 9.93 -3.61
CA GLU A 880 -33.53 10.57 -4.29
C GLU A 880 -33.24 12.01 -4.72
N ARG A 881 -32.25 12.67 -4.11
CA ARG A 881 -31.82 14.04 -4.47
C ARG A 881 -30.86 14.09 -5.66
N PHE A 882 -30.54 12.96 -6.28
CA PHE A 882 -29.65 12.92 -7.44
C PHE A 882 -30.38 13.44 -8.69
N GLU A 883 -29.94 14.59 -9.20
CA GLU A 883 -30.50 15.23 -10.41
C GLU A 883 -29.56 15.20 -11.63
N GLY A 884 -28.44 14.48 -11.51
CA GLY A 884 -27.45 14.35 -12.58
C GLY A 884 -28.00 13.61 -13.80
N LYS A 885 -27.52 13.96 -14.99
CA LYS A 885 -27.97 13.35 -16.26
C LYS A 885 -26.80 12.98 -17.15
N PRO A 886 -26.90 11.92 -17.99
CA PRO A 886 -25.83 11.54 -18.92
C PRO A 886 -25.43 12.70 -19.83
N GLU A 887 -26.40 13.50 -20.28
CA GLU A 887 -26.18 14.61 -21.21
C GLU A 887 -25.24 15.67 -20.63
N TYR A 888 -25.21 15.86 -19.30
CA TYR A 888 -24.30 16.83 -18.66
C TYR A 888 -22.84 16.38 -18.77
N VAL A 889 -22.60 15.08 -18.61
CA VAL A 889 -21.27 14.47 -18.75
C VAL A 889 -20.86 14.44 -20.21
N GLU A 890 -21.79 14.11 -21.11
CA GLU A 890 -21.56 14.12 -22.56
C GLU A 890 -21.11 15.51 -23.04
N ARG A 891 -21.83 16.56 -22.61
CA ARG A 891 -21.48 17.96 -22.91
C ARG A 891 -20.11 18.33 -22.37
N PHE A 892 -19.80 17.99 -21.12
CA PHE A 892 -18.48 18.25 -20.53
C PHE A 892 -17.34 17.70 -21.41
N PHE A 893 -17.41 16.42 -21.79
CA PHE A 893 -16.36 15.81 -22.60
C PHE A 893 -16.30 16.36 -24.02
N ARG A 894 -17.45 16.68 -24.64
CA ARG A 894 -17.48 17.36 -25.95
C ARG A 894 -16.84 18.74 -25.89
N TYR A 895 -17.05 19.50 -24.82
CA TYR A 895 -16.44 20.81 -24.64
C TYR A 895 -14.93 20.73 -24.41
N VAL A 896 -14.47 19.78 -23.58
CA VAL A 896 -13.03 19.51 -23.41
C VAL A 896 -12.41 19.15 -24.75
N ALA A 897 -13.00 18.21 -25.50
CA ALA A 897 -12.51 17.83 -26.83
C ALA A 897 -12.52 18.99 -27.84
N GLN A 898 -13.56 19.83 -27.83
CA GLN A 898 -13.60 21.01 -28.70
C GLN A 898 -12.49 22.01 -28.34
N GLU A 899 -12.23 22.24 -27.05
CA GLU A 899 -11.09 23.06 -26.62
C GLU A 899 -9.74 22.45 -27.01
N VAL A 900 -9.58 21.12 -26.94
CA VAL A 900 -8.40 20.42 -27.46
C VAL A 900 -8.22 20.71 -28.95
N ARG A 901 -9.29 20.66 -29.77
CA ARG A 901 -9.23 20.97 -31.21
C ARG A 901 -8.78 22.40 -31.48
N GLU A 902 -9.26 23.37 -30.70
CA GLU A 902 -8.85 24.77 -30.80
C GLU A 902 -7.34 24.93 -30.52
N ILE A 903 -6.84 24.24 -29.50
CA ILE A 903 -5.41 24.28 -29.16
C ILE A 903 -4.58 23.56 -30.24
N MET A 904 -5.01 22.38 -30.71
CA MET A 904 -4.37 21.66 -31.82
C MET A 904 -4.26 22.53 -33.07
N ALA A 905 -5.36 23.20 -33.45
CA ALA A 905 -5.39 24.12 -34.58
C ALA A 905 -4.38 25.26 -34.40
N SER A 906 -4.28 25.84 -33.19
CA SER A 906 -3.33 26.91 -32.89
C SER A 906 -1.86 26.45 -32.95
N LEU A 907 -1.59 25.20 -32.59
CA LEU A 907 -0.25 24.61 -32.59
C LEU A 907 0.15 24.05 -33.97
N GLY A 908 -0.82 23.78 -34.84
CA GLY A 908 -0.59 23.27 -36.19
C GLY A 908 -0.73 21.75 -36.36
N PHE A 909 -1.40 21.08 -35.43
CA PHE A 909 -1.60 19.62 -35.45
C PHE A 909 -2.97 19.24 -36.02
N ARG A 910 -2.99 18.32 -36.98
CA ARG A 910 -4.24 17.81 -37.59
C ARG A 910 -4.78 16.60 -36.87
N ARG A 911 -3.87 15.78 -36.34
CA ARG A 911 -4.17 14.53 -35.62
C ARG A 911 -3.54 14.54 -34.25
N PHE A 912 -4.22 13.94 -33.27
CA PHE A 912 -3.82 13.93 -31.87
C PHE A 912 -2.49 13.19 -31.70
N GLU A 913 -2.28 12.12 -32.47
CA GLU A 913 -1.05 11.33 -32.46
C GLU A 913 0.20 12.14 -32.84
N GLU A 914 0.04 13.26 -33.56
CA GLU A 914 1.15 14.14 -33.94
C GLU A 914 1.69 14.94 -32.75
N MET A 915 0.90 15.09 -31.66
CA MET A 915 1.28 15.81 -30.44
C MET A 915 2.01 14.92 -29.42
N ILE A 916 1.78 13.61 -29.45
CA ILE A 916 2.18 12.73 -28.34
C ILE A 916 3.71 12.74 -28.17
N GLY A 917 4.17 13.16 -26.99
CA GLY A 917 5.60 13.24 -26.65
C GLY A 917 6.34 14.44 -27.27
N ARG A 918 5.65 15.39 -27.90
CA ARG A 918 6.23 16.62 -28.50
C ARG A 918 6.53 17.69 -27.46
N VAL A 919 7.40 17.38 -26.50
CA VAL A 919 7.83 18.32 -25.45
C VAL A 919 8.53 19.57 -26.02
N ASP A 920 9.00 19.54 -27.28
CA ASP A 920 9.49 20.73 -28.00
C ASP A 920 8.44 21.83 -28.19
N MET A 921 7.15 21.49 -28.11
CA MET A 921 6.04 22.46 -28.20
C MET A 921 5.67 23.08 -26.85
N LEU A 922 6.34 22.66 -25.77
CA LEU A 922 6.23 23.27 -24.46
C LEU A 922 7.43 24.18 -24.21
N ASP A 923 7.17 25.26 -23.50
CA ASP A 923 8.19 26.13 -22.91
C ASP A 923 7.86 26.35 -21.44
N THR A 924 8.86 26.66 -20.64
CA THR A 924 8.65 27.01 -19.23
C THR A 924 8.59 28.52 -19.10
N VAL A 925 7.61 29.03 -18.39
CA VAL A 925 7.70 30.38 -17.86
C VAL A 925 8.53 30.32 -16.59
N SER A 926 9.51 31.19 -16.46
CA SER A 926 10.06 31.48 -15.15
C SER A 926 8.90 31.89 -14.23
N ALA A 927 8.84 31.36 -13.01
CA ALA A 927 7.90 31.83 -11.99
C ALA A 927 8.35 33.21 -11.46
N VAL A 928 8.58 34.17 -12.36
CA VAL A 928 9.33 35.42 -12.12
C VAL A 928 8.71 36.22 -10.96
N ASP A 929 7.38 36.13 -10.80
CA ASP A 929 6.62 36.92 -9.82
C ASP A 929 6.36 36.21 -8.47
N HIS A 930 6.89 35.00 -8.23
CA HIS A 930 6.66 34.26 -6.98
C HIS A 930 7.93 33.92 -6.21
N TRP A 931 8.09 34.56 -5.06
CA TRP A 931 9.31 34.58 -4.24
C TRP A 931 9.87 33.19 -3.84
N LYS A 932 9.03 32.16 -3.73
CA LYS A 932 9.49 30.77 -3.44
C LYS A 932 9.83 29.95 -4.67
N ALA A 933 9.27 30.31 -5.82
CA ALA A 933 9.31 29.52 -7.05
C ALA A 933 10.44 29.97 -8.01
N GLN A 934 11.17 31.04 -7.66
CA GLN A 934 12.24 31.61 -8.48
C GLN A 934 13.40 30.62 -8.78
N GLY A 935 13.59 29.60 -7.95
CA GLY A 935 14.61 28.56 -8.12
C GLY A 935 14.13 27.26 -8.79
N LEU A 936 12.89 27.20 -9.28
CA LEU A 936 12.38 26.00 -9.94
C LEU A 936 13.00 25.79 -11.33
N ASP A 937 13.49 24.58 -11.57
CA ASP A 937 13.98 24.10 -12.86
C ASP A 937 13.10 22.94 -13.36
N LEU A 938 12.31 23.19 -14.40
CA LEU A 938 11.44 22.19 -15.02
C LEU A 938 12.05 21.58 -16.29
N SER A 939 13.32 21.89 -16.61
CA SER A 939 14.00 21.40 -17.81
C SER A 939 14.05 19.88 -17.88
N ALA A 940 14.21 19.20 -16.73
CA ALA A 940 14.20 17.74 -16.62
C ALA A 940 12.87 17.11 -17.08
N ILE A 941 11.74 17.81 -16.91
CA ILE A 941 10.42 17.33 -17.37
C ILE A 941 10.33 17.42 -18.90
N LEU A 942 10.98 18.42 -19.51
CA LEU A 942 10.93 18.69 -20.94
C LEU A 942 12.10 18.07 -21.72
N GLU A 943 12.90 17.20 -21.09
CA GLU A 943 14.00 16.51 -21.74
C GLU A 943 13.49 15.61 -22.88
N GLN A 944 14.11 15.72 -24.05
CA GLN A 944 13.86 14.82 -25.17
C GLN A 944 14.81 13.63 -25.14
N PRO A 945 14.30 12.38 -25.04
CA PRO A 945 15.15 11.19 -25.00
C PRO A 945 15.93 10.91 -26.29
N LEU A 946 15.42 11.42 -27.43
CA LEU A 946 15.97 11.20 -28.76
C LEU A 946 16.47 12.52 -29.34
N ALA A 947 17.45 12.44 -30.24
CA ALA A 947 17.90 13.62 -30.98
C ALA A 947 16.78 14.15 -31.90
N PRO A 948 16.71 15.46 -32.18
CA PRO A 948 15.69 16.01 -33.07
C PRO A 948 15.68 15.33 -34.44
N GLY A 949 14.54 14.75 -34.82
CA GLY A 949 14.35 14.04 -36.08
C GLY A 949 14.75 12.55 -36.08
N ASP A 950 15.22 12.01 -34.96
CA ASP A 950 15.46 10.58 -34.80
C ASP A 950 14.13 9.83 -34.62
N THR A 951 13.89 8.89 -35.53
CA THR A 951 12.70 8.02 -35.54
C THR A 951 13.07 6.54 -35.34
N SER A 952 14.27 6.26 -34.82
CA SER A 952 14.74 4.89 -34.58
C SER A 952 13.93 4.16 -33.50
N VAL A 953 13.36 4.91 -32.54
CA VAL A 953 12.53 4.38 -31.46
C VAL A 953 11.17 5.07 -31.47
N ALA A 954 10.12 4.30 -31.21
CA ALA A 954 8.76 4.83 -31.12
C ALA A 954 8.56 5.66 -29.84
N ILE A 955 7.96 6.85 -29.98
CA ILE A 955 7.63 7.74 -28.85
C ILE A 955 6.18 7.58 -28.35
N ARG A 956 5.40 6.71 -29.01
CA ARG A 956 4.01 6.39 -28.69
C ARG A 956 3.71 4.92 -29.01
N CYS A 957 2.56 4.42 -28.59
CA CYS A 957 2.14 3.07 -28.93
C CYS A 957 1.90 2.95 -30.45
N VAL A 958 2.53 1.96 -31.07
CA VAL A 958 2.45 1.68 -32.52
C VAL A 958 2.26 0.20 -32.83
N GLN A 959 2.43 -0.68 -31.84
CA GLN A 959 2.24 -2.12 -31.98
C GLN A 959 1.61 -2.72 -30.72
N PRO A 960 0.82 -3.80 -30.85
CA PRO A 960 0.27 -4.51 -29.69
C PRO A 960 1.36 -5.30 -28.94
N GLN A 961 1.06 -5.68 -27.70
CA GLN A 961 1.86 -6.67 -26.96
C GLN A 961 1.60 -8.08 -27.49
N ASP A 962 2.64 -8.91 -27.48
CA ASP A 962 2.52 -10.36 -27.58
C ASP A 962 2.37 -10.93 -26.17
N HIS A 963 1.25 -11.60 -25.90
CA HIS A 963 0.94 -12.18 -24.59
C HIS A 963 1.29 -13.67 -24.49
N GLY A 964 1.84 -14.27 -25.56
CA GLY A 964 2.23 -15.69 -25.57
C GLY A 964 1.07 -16.67 -25.39
N LEU A 965 -0.17 -16.25 -25.70
CA LEU A 965 -1.37 -17.08 -25.48
C LEU A 965 -1.40 -18.32 -26.38
N ASP A 966 -0.81 -18.24 -27.57
CA ASP A 966 -0.84 -19.32 -28.58
C ASP A 966 -0.24 -20.65 -28.05
N GLU A 967 0.59 -20.59 -27.01
CA GLU A 967 1.20 -21.76 -26.35
C GLU A 967 0.37 -22.30 -25.18
N ALA A 968 -0.75 -21.66 -24.82
CA ALA A 968 -1.58 -22.06 -23.70
C ALA A 968 -2.33 -23.38 -24.00
N ILE A 969 -2.25 -24.33 -23.06
CA ILE A 969 -2.90 -25.64 -23.17
C ILE A 969 -4.43 -25.52 -23.32
N ASP A 970 -5.02 -24.44 -22.83
CA ASP A 970 -6.45 -24.18 -22.93
C ASP A 970 -6.98 -24.13 -24.36
N TYR A 971 -6.17 -23.78 -25.35
CA TYR A 971 -6.60 -23.89 -26.75
C TYR A 971 -6.95 -25.33 -27.14
N HIS A 972 -6.22 -26.31 -26.61
CA HIS A 972 -6.54 -27.72 -26.80
C HIS A 972 -7.79 -28.11 -26.00
N LEU A 973 -7.92 -27.63 -24.76
CA LEU A 973 -9.09 -27.90 -23.91
C LEU A 973 -10.38 -27.36 -24.53
N ILE A 974 -10.38 -26.11 -25.00
CA ILE A 974 -11.54 -25.47 -25.65
C ILE A 974 -11.94 -26.25 -26.91
N ASN A 975 -10.96 -26.67 -27.72
CA ASN A 975 -11.26 -27.46 -28.92
C ASN A 975 -11.84 -28.83 -28.59
N ALA A 976 -11.34 -29.50 -27.53
CA ALA A 976 -11.89 -30.77 -27.06
C ALA A 976 -13.29 -30.61 -26.43
N CYS A 977 -13.58 -29.46 -25.83
CA CYS A 977 -14.85 -29.16 -25.15
C CYS A 977 -15.93 -28.53 -26.04
N ARG A 978 -15.78 -28.50 -27.37
CA ARG A 978 -16.80 -27.87 -28.26
C ARG A 978 -18.21 -28.38 -28.03
N ALA A 979 -18.39 -29.70 -27.89
CA ALA A 979 -19.71 -30.29 -27.63
C ALA A 979 -20.32 -29.79 -26.30
N ALA A 980 -19.51 -29.60 -25.26
CA ALA A 980 -19.97 -29.02 -24.00
C ALA A 980 -20.34 -27.53 -24.15
N LEU A 981 -19.52 -26.77 -24.89
CA LEU A 981 -19.71 -25.33 -25.09
C LEU A 981 -20.88 -24.97 -26.01
N GLU A 982 -21.24 -25.84 -26.95
CA GLU A 982 -22.30 -25.60 -27.94
C GLU A 982 -23.63 -26.23 -27.52
N GLU A 983 -23.60 -27.44 -26.94
CA GLU A 983 -24.79 -28.26 -26.68
C GLU A 983 -25.02 -28.56 -25.19
N GLY A 984 -24.05 -28.29 -24.32
CA GLY A 984 -24.10 -28.69 -22.90
C GLY A 984 -23.85 -30.18 -22.66
N SER A 985 -23.23 -30.86 -23.61
CA SER A 985 -22.89 -32.30 -23.52
C SER A 985 -21.72 -32.56 -22.57
N ALA A 986 -21.77 -33.68 -21.83
CA ALA A 986 -20.69 -34.07 -20.92
C ALA A 986 -19.41 -34.45 -21.70
N VAL A 987 -18.25 -33.93 -21.26
CA VAL A 987 -16.93 -34.16 -21.85
C VAL A 987 -15.91 -34.49 -20.76
N GLU A 988 -15.06 -35.48 -21.04
CA GLU A 988 -13.97 -35.89 -20.16
C GLU A 988 -12.64 -35.85 -20.92
N ILE A 989 -11.61 -35.26 -20.32
CA ILE A 989 -10.29 -35.08 -20.91
C ILE A 989 -9.24 -35.58 -19.92
N GLU A 990 -8.24 -36.30 -20.39
CA GLU A 990 -7.10 -36.74 -19.58
C GLU A 990 -5.78 -36.33 -20.25
N GLY A 991 -4.80 -35.88 -19.47
CA GLY A 991 -3.49 -35.50 -20.02
C GLY A 991 -2.41 -35.18 -18.98
N PRO A 992 -1.16 -34.99 -19.41
CA PRO A 992 -0.09 -34.55 -18.54
C PRO A 992 -0.16 -33.03 -18.26
N ILE A 993 0.42 -32.60 -17.14
CA ILE A 993 0.63 -31.18 -16.81
C ILE A 993 2.04 -30.95 -16.24
N ARG A 994 2.62 -29.79 -16.54
CA ARG A 994 3.94 -29.35 -16.05
C ARG A 994 3.85 -27.96 -15.45
N ASN A 995 4.85 -27.59 -14.64
CA ASN A 995 4.87 -26.29 -13.96
C ASN A 995 4.89 -25.10 -14.93
N SER A 996 5.38 -25.30 -16.16
CA SER A 996 5.31 -24.31 -17.24
C SER A 996 3.89 -24.08 -17.76
N ASN A 997 2.95 -25.01 -17.53
CA ASN A 997 1.54 -24.86 -17.86
C ASN A 997 0.86 -24.04 -16.75
N ARG A 998 0.74 -22.74 -16.99
CA ARG A 998 0.18 -21.75 -16.07
C ARG A 998 -1.27 -21.44 -16.45
N THR A 999 -2.07 -21.07 -15.47
CA THR A 999 -3.45 -20.56 -15.68
C THR A 999 -4.36 -21.54 -16.44
N VAL A 1000 -4.17 -22.83 -16.20
CA VAL A 1000 -4.88 -23.90 -16.93
C VAL A 1000 -6.35 -23.94 -16.52
N GLY A 1001 -7.24 -24.01 -17.52
CA GLY A 1001 -8.71 -24.05 -17.39
C GLY A 1001 -9.38 -22.68 -17.38
N THR A 1002 -8.61 -21.59 -17.31
CA THR A 1002 -9.12 -20.22 -17.17
C THR A 1002 -9.66 -19.65 -18.47
N MET A 1003 -9.04 -19.94 -19.62
CA MET A 1003 -9.56 -19.48 -20.91
C MET A 1003 -10.82 -20.25 -21.28
N LEU A 1004 -10.84 -21.56 -20.99
CA LEU A 1004 -12.07 -22.36 -21.08
C LEU A 1004 -13.19 -21.80 -20.20
N SER A 1005 -12.86 -21.41 -18.97
CA SER A 1005 -13.82 -20.76 -18.07
C SER A 1005 -14.36 -19.45 -18.64
N GLY A 1006 -13.50 -18.63 -19.26
CA GLY A 1006 -13.90 -17.43 -20.00
C GLY A 1006 -14.93 -17.72 -21.09
N GLU A 1007 -14.71 -18.78 -21.88
CA GLU A 1007 -15.64 -19.19 -22.93
C GLU A 1007 -17.01 -19.68 -22.37
N VAL A 1008 -17.01 -20.36 -21.23
CA VAL A 1008 -18.25 -20.74 -20.52
C VAL A 1008 -18.97 -19.49 -20.02
N ALA A 1009 -18.27 -18.58 -19.34
CA ALA A 1009 -18.84 -17.37 -18.78
C ALA A 1009 -19.41 -16.43 -19.86
N LYS A 1010 -18.75 -16.31 -21.02
CA LYS A 1010 -19.26 -15.53 -22.17
C LYS A 1010 -20.61 -16.05 -22.69
N ARG A 1011 -20.81 -17.39 -22.69
CA ARG A 1011 -22.03 -18.03 -23.23
C ARG A 1011 -23.15 -18.12 -22.21
N TYR A 1012 -22.83 -18.49 -20.97
CA TYR A 1012 -23.80 -18.88 -19.96
C TYR A 1012 -23.87 -17.94 -18.75
N GLY A 1013 -23.02 -16.90 -18.70
CA GLY A 1013 -22.90 -16.00 -17.55
C GLY A 1013 -22.40 -16.73 -16.30
N HIS A 1014 -22.64 -16.17 -15.12
CA HIS A 1014 -22.22 -16.80 -13.86
C HIS A 1014 -22.94 -18.12 -13.56
N ALA A 1015 -24.13 -18.37 -14.13
CA ALA A 1015 -24.82 -19.65 -13.96
C ALA A 1015 -24.01 -20.84 -14.53
N GLY A 1016 -23.19 -20.60 -15.56
CA GLY A 1016 -22.32 -21.59 -16.17
C GLY A 1016 -23.07 -22.80 -16.73
N LEU A 1017 -22.37 -23.94 -16.77
CA LEU A 1017 -22.90 -25.23 -17.17
C LEU A 1017 -23.37 -26.03 -15.95
N PRO A 1018 -24.22 -27.07 -16.13
CA PRO A 1018 -24.50 -28.03 -15.07
C PRO A 1018 -23.22 -28.66 -14.51
N ASP A 1019 -23.25 -29.04 -13.23
CA ASP A 1019 -22.11 -29.65 -12.54
C ASP A 1019 -21.51 -30.83 -13.31
N ASP A 1020 -20.17 -30.89 -13.31
CA ASP A 1020 -19.38 -31.96 -13.91
C ASP A 1020 -19.61 -32.17 -15.44
N THR A 1021 -20.18 -31.18 -16.14
CA THR A 1021 -20.32 -31.21 -17.61
C THR A 1021 -18.96 -31.31 -18.30
N ILE A 1022 -17.92 -30.65 -17.77
CA ILE A 1022 -16.55 -30.77 -18.27
C ILE A 1022 -15.68 -31.29 -17.13
N THR A 1023 -15.07 -32.46 -17.30
CA THR A 1023 -14.12 -33.03 -16.35
C THR A 1023 -12.73 -33.16 -16.99
N ILE A 1024 -11.71 -32.63 -16.34
CA ILE A 1024 -10.33 -32.61 -16.84
C ILE A 1024 -9.43 -33.26 -15.80
N ARG A 1025 -8.81 -34.39 -16.14
CA ARG A 1025 -7.86 -35.09 -15.29
C ARG A 1025 -6.42 -34.85 -15.74
N PHE A 1026 -5.61 -34.33 -14.84
CA PHE A 1026 -4.20 -34.08 -15.07
C PHE A 1026 -3.30 -34.96 -14.22
N GLN A 1027 -2.14 -35.32 -14.78
CA GLN A 1027 -1.04 -36.00 -14.09
C GLN A 1027 0.24 -35.17 -14.19
N GLY A 1028 0.85 -34.83 -13.06
CA GLY A 1028 2.12 -34.09 -13.01
C GLY A 1028 2.10 -32.93 -12.01
N SER A 1029 2.82 -31.85 -12.31
CA SER A 1029 2.87 -30.66 -11.44
C SER A 1029 2.26 -29.47 -12.17
N ALA A 1030 1.24 -28.84 -11.62
CA ALA A 1030 0.61 -27.67 -12.23
C ALA A 1030 1.39 -26.39 -11.89
N GLY A 1031 1.51 -25.51 -12.88
CA GLY A 1031 2.08 -24.18 -12.67
C GLY A 1031 1.18 -23.26 -11.85
N GLN A 1032 1.60 -22.01 -11.77
CA GLN A 1032 0.85 -20.93 -11.12
C GLN A 1032 -0.58 -20.82 -11.68
N SER A 1033 -1.53 -20.49 -10.80
CA SER A 1033 -2.92 -20.14 -11.16
C SER A 1033 -3.76 -21.27 -11.78
N LEU A 1034 -3.52 -22.55 -11.42
CA LEU A 1034 -4.38 -23.66 -11.85
C LEU A 1034 -5.85 -23.40 -11.50
N GLY A 1035 -6.73 -23.43 -12.51
CA GLY A 1035 -8.16 -23.21 -12.32
C GLY A 1035 -8.50 -21.80 -11.83
N ALA A 1036 -7.70 -20.79 -12.19
CA ALA A 1036 -8.07 -19.40 -11.89
C ALA A 1036 -9.40 -19.04 -12.58
N PHE A 1037 -10.28 -18.38 -11.84
CA PHE A 1037 -11.63 -17.98 -12.29
C PHE A 1037 -12.48 -19.14 -12.84
N LEU A 1038 -12.29 -20.38 -12.38
CA LEU A 1038 -12.98 -21.55 -12.93
C LEU A 1038 -14.51 -21.45 -12.74
N ALA A 1039 -15.26 -21.55 -13.84
CA ALA A 1039 -16.71 -21.38 -13.88
C ALA A 1039 -17.46 -22.66 -13.49
N HIS A 1040 -18.74 -22.50 -13.14
CA HIS A 1040 -19.67 -23.60 -12.89
C HIS A 1040 -19.70 -24.60 -14.06
N GLY A 1041 -19.73 -25.89 -13.69
CA GLY A 1041 -19.77 -27.03 -14.62
C GLY A 1041 -18.41 -27.55 -15.08
N ILE A 1042 -17.29 -26.92 -14.67
CA ILE A 1042 -15.93 -27.40 -14.94
C ILE A 1042 -15.34 -28.01 -13.66
N THR A 1043 -14.81 -29.23 -13.79
CA THR A 1043 -14.12 -29.96 -12.73
C THR A 1043 -12.70 -30.30 -13.18
N ILE A 1044 -11.70 -29.89 -12.39
CA ILE A 1044 -10.29 -30.24 -12.60
C ILE A 1044 -9.85 -31.21 -11.51
N GLU A 1045 -9.34 -32.36 -11.89
CA GLU A 1045 -8.74 -33.36 -11.02
C GLU A 1045 -7.23 -33.46 -11.31
N LEU A 1046 -6.39 -33.32 -10.29
CA LEU A 1046 -4.93 -33.33 -10.41
C LEU A 1046 -4.33 -34.45 -9.55
N GLU A 1047 -3.81 -35.48 -10.21
CA GLU A 1047 -2.93 -36.47 -9.60
C GLU A 1047 -1.49 -35.94 -9.65
N GLY A 1048 -1.04 -35.29 -8.58
CA GLY A 1048 0.09 -34.37 -8.68
C GLY A 1048 0.29 -33.42 -7.51
N ASP A 1049 0.88 -32.27 -7.81
CA ASP A 1049 0.96 -31.09 -6.93
C ASP A 1049 0.85 -29.80 -7.76
N ALA A 1050 0.61 -28.66 -7.09
CA ALA A 1050 0.46 -27.37 -7.76
C ALA A 1050 1.34 -26.28 -7.12
N SER A 1051 1.74 -25.31 -7.94
CA SER A 1051 2.35 -24.04 -7.47
C SER A 1051 1.28 -23.12 -6.83
N ASP A 1052 1.57 -21.81 -6.71
CA ASP A 1052 0.71 -20.83 -6.04
C ASP A 1052 -0.58 -20.53 -6.83
N TYR A 1053 -1.52 -19.89 -6.15
CA TYR A 1053 -2.75 -19.34 -6.73
C TYR A 1053 -3.76 -20.36 -7.29
N LEU A 1054 -3.69 -21.65 -6.90
CA LEU A 1054 -4.73 -22.61 -7.27
C LEU A 1054 -6.12 -22.10 -6.85
N GLY A 1055 -7.06 -22.11 -7.81
CA GLY A 1055 -8.42 -21.62 -7.62
C GLY A 1055 -8.52 -20.11 -7.35
N LYS A 1056 -7.52 -19.31 -7.74
CA LYS A 1056 -7.58 -17.84 -7.66
C LYS A 1056 -8.86 -17.30 -8.30
N GLY A 1057 -9.64 -16.53 -7.56
CA GLY A 1057 -10.92 -16.00 -8.03
C GLY A 1057 -11.95 -17.05 -8.44
N LEU A 1058 -11.92 -18.26 -7.84
CA LEU A 1058 -12.84 -19.36 -8.17
C LEU A 1058 -14.28 -18.87 -8.28
N SER A 1059 -14.93 -19.23 -9.39
CA SER A 1059 -16.22 -18.68 -9.83
C SER A 1059 -17.25 -19.79 -10.08
N GLY A 1060 -17.15 -20.88 -9.32
CA GLY A 1060 -18.13 -21.97 -9.31
C GLY A 1060 -17.62 -23.36 -9.67
N GLY A 1061 -16.44 -23.46 -10.28
CA GLY A 1061 -15.85 -24.75 -10.65
C GLY A 1061 -15.38 -25.59 -9.45
N LYS A 1062 -14.99 -26.84 -9.73
CA LYS A 1062 -14.47 -27.78 -8.73
C LYS A 1062 -13.00 -28.11 -9.02
N ILE A 1063 -12.14 -28.08 -7.99
CA ILE A 1063 -10.73 -28.49 -8.11
C ILE A 1063 -10.41 -29.55 -7.07
N VAL A 1064 -9.89 -30.68 -7.51
CA VAL A 1064 -9.46 -31.80 -6.67
C VAL A 1064 -7.98 -32.04 -6.91
N ALA A 1065 -7.15 -32.11 -5.87
CA ALA A 1065 -5.74 -32.47 -6.01
C ALA A 1065 -5.30 -33.48 -4.95
N TYR A 1066 -4.53 -34.48 -5.36
CA TYR A 1066 -3.98 -35.51 -4.48
C TYR A 1066 -2.63 -36.02 -4.97
N PRO A 1067 -1.76 -36.54 -4.07
CA PRO A 1067 -0.44 -37.02 -4.46
C PRO A 1067 -0.51 -38.16 -5.49
N PRO A 1068 0.49 -38.28 -6.39
CA PRO A 1068 0.55 -39.36 -7.35
C PRO A 1068 0.49 -40.75 -6.71
N ARG A 1069 -0.13 -41.71 -7.40
CA ARG A 1069 -0.12 -43.12 -6.99
C ARG A 1069 1.33 -43.61 -6.87
N GLY A 1070 1.61 -44.33 -5.78
CA GLY A 1070 2.96 -44.80 -5.46
C GLY A 1070 3.79 -43.83 -4.62
N SER A 1071 3.29 -42.62 -4.31
CA SER A 1071 3.91 -41.75 -3.29
C SER A 1071 3.97 -42.46 -1.94
N THR A 1072 5.13 -42.43 -1.28
CA THR A 1072 5.36 -43.15 -0.01
C THR A 1072 5.19 -42.27 1.24
N PHE A 1073 5.15 -40.95 1.09
CA PHE A 1073 5.03 -40.01 2.20
C PHE A 1073 3.57 -39.84 2.68
N ALA A 1074 3.39 -39.38 3.92
CA ALA A 1074 2.08 -39.03 4.46
C ALA A 1074 1.60 -37.69 3.91
N ALA A 1075 0.45 -37.66 3.24
CA ALA A 1075 -0.03 -36.47 2.53
C ALA A 1075 -0.30 -35.30 3.49
N GLU A 1076 -0.86 -35.58 4.67
CA GLU A 1076 -1.16 -34.59 5.71
C GLU A 1076 0.09 -33.94 6.35
N GLU A 1077 1.28 -34.44 6.05
CA GLU A 1077 2.57 -33.92 6.52
C GLU A 1077 3.39 -33.30 5.38
N ASN A 1078 2.85 -33.25 4.17
CA ASN A 1078 3.57 -32.82 2.98
C ASN A 1078 2.78 -31.77 2.18
N ILE A 1079 3.51 -30.90 1.52
CA ILE A 1079 2.95 -29.86 0.65
C ILE A 1079 2.27 -30.49 -0.57
N ILE A 1080 1.04 -30.08 -0.85
CA ILE A 1080 0.31 -30.41 -2.09
C ILE A 1080 0.14 -29.20 -3.02
N ALA A 1081 0.06 -27.98 -2.45
CA ALA A 1081 -0.14 -26.78 -3.24
C ALA A 1081 0.57 -25.54 -2.65
N GLY A 1082 0.66 -24.51 -3.49
CA GLY A 1082 1.31 -23.22 -3.24
C GLY A 1082 0.72 -22.32 -2.14
N ASN A 1083 0.95 -21.02 -2.28
CA ASN A 1083 0.48 -19.93 -1.44
C ASN A 1083 -0.71 -19.21 -2.08
N THR A 1084 -1.47 -18.44 -1.29
CA THR A 1084 -2.53 -17.54 -1.79
C THR A 1084 -3.59 -18.26 -2.65
N LEU A 1085 -3.89 -19.51 -2.30
CA LEU A 1085 -4.96 -20.28 -2.94
C LEU A 1085 -6.32 -19.66 -2.64
N LEU A 1086 -7.26 -19.81 -3.57
CA LEU A 1086 -8.64 -19.30 -3.46
C LEU A 1086 -8.73 -17.78 -3.24
N TYR A 1087 -7.70 -17.04 -3.64
CA TYR A 1087 -7.68 -15.59 -3.45
C TYR A 1087 -8.87 -14.91 -4.11
N GLY A 1088 -9.76 -14.33 -3.31
CA GLY A 1088 -10.95 -13.63 -3.82
C GLY A 1088 -12.01 -14.55 -4.42
N ALA A 1089 -11.98 -15.85 -4.12
CA ALA A 1089 -12.97 -16.81 -4.62
C ALA A 1089 -14.40 -16.43 -4.20
N THR A 1090 -15.37 -16.55 -5.11
CA THR A 1090 -16.77 -16.17 -4.87
C THR A 1090 -17.71 -17.36 -4.75
N SER A 1091 -17.37 -18.48 -5.39
CA SER A 1091 -18.13 -19.74 -5.36
C SER A 1091 -17.27 -20.90 -5.87
N GLY A 1092 -17.73 -22.14 -5.66
CA GLY A 1092 -17.04 -23.36 -6.11
C GLY A 1092 -16.46 -24.18 -4.96
N GLU A 1093 -15.84 -25.30 -5.29
CA GLU A 1093 -15.36 -26.30 -4.33
C GLU A 1093 -13.90 -26.69 -4.57
N VAL A 1094 -13.12 -26.83 -3.50
CA VAL A 1094 -11.73 -27.28 -3.57
C VAL A 1094 -11.44 -28.38 -2.54
N TYR A 1095 -10.86 -29.48 -2.99
CA TYR A 1095 -10.50 -30.63 -2.14
C TYR A 1095 -9.03 -31.00 -2.36
N LEU A 1096 -8.17 -30.73 -1.37
CA LEU A 1096 -6.71 -30.91 -1.50
C LEU A 1096 -6.19 -31.88 -0.44
N ARG A 1097 -5.71 -33.04 -0.88
CA ARG A 1097 -5.13 -34.06 -0.01
C ARG A 1097 -3.67 -33.73 0.29
N GLY A 1098 -3.48 -32.81 1.23
CA GLY A 1098 -2.18 -32.46 1.81
C GLY A 1098 -2.16 -31.06 2.41
N VAL A 1099 -0.96 -30.60 2.76
CA VAL A 1099 -0.71 -29.29 3.35
C VAL A 1099 -0.61 -28.22 2.26
N VAL A 1100 -1.22 -27.07 2.48
CA VAL A 1100 -1.09 -25.89 1.61
C VAL A 1100 -0.23 -24.81 2.25
N GLY A 1101 0.23 -23.88 1.42
CA GLY A 1101 1.07 -22.76 1.82
C GLY A 1101 0.36 -21.67 2.63
N GLU A 1102 0.99 -20.50 2.63
CA GLU A 1102 0.59 -19.28 3.32
C GLU A 1102 -0.66 -18.66 2.66
N ARG A 1103 -1.43 -17.90 3.45
CA ARG A 1103 -2.59 -17.13 2.98
C ARG A 1103 -3.65 -17.97 2.25
N PHE A 1104 -3.83 -19.21 2.68
CA PHE A 1104 -4.90 -20.06 2.17
C PHE A 1104 -6.27 -19.42 2.40
N ALA A 1105 -7.10 -19.36 1.35
CA ALA A 1105 -8.43 -18.76 1.37
C ALA A 1105 -8.45 -17.27 1.77
N VAL A 1106 -7.36 -16.55 1.48
CA VAL A 1106 -7.31 -15.09 1.66
C VAL A 1106 -8.41 -14.43 0.83
N ARG A 1107 -9.18 -13.53 1.45
CA ARG A 1107 -10.32 -12.86 0.80
C ARG A 1107 -11.36 -13.83 0.21
N ASN A 1108 -11.48 -15.07 0.70
CA ASN A 1108 -12.56 -15.96 0.27
C ASN A 1108 -13.93 -15.34 0.62
N SER A 1109 -14.80 -15.30 -0.39
CA SER A 1109 -16.11 -14.64 -0.38
C SER A 1109 -17.27 -15.62 -0.55
N GLY A 1110 -17.00 -16.91 -0.79
CA GLY A 1110 -18.08 -17.88 -0.97
C GLY A 1110 -17.70 -19.30 -1.41
N ALA A 1111 -16.41 -19.60 -1.62
CA ALA A 1111 -15.98 -20.95 -1.97
C ALA A 1111 -15.94 -21.89 -0.75
N LEU A 1112 -16.14 -23.17 -1.03
CA LEU A 1112 -15.98 -24.28 -0.09
C LEU A 1112 -14.60 -24.90 -0.29
N ALA A 1113 -13.88 -25.20 0.78
CA ALA A 1113 -12.57 -25.84 0.66
C ALA A 1113 -12.27 -26.81 1.79
N VAL A 1114 -11.65 -27.95 1.47
CA VAL A 1114 -11.14 -28.93 2.43
C VAL A 1114 -9.66 -29.21 2.16
N VAL A 1115 -8.82 -29.03 3.18
CA VAL A 1115 -7.37 -29.27 3.13
C VAL A 1115 -6.89 -30.03 4.36
N GLU A 1116 -5.68 -30.59 4.33
CA GLU A 1116 -5.14 -31.40 5.45
C GLU A 1116 -4.12 -30.65 6.32
N GLY A 1117 -3.86 -29.39 5.99
CA GLY A 1117 -3.08 -28.45 6.79
C GLY A 1117 -2.88 -27.14 6.03
N ALA A 1118 -2.59 -26.04 6.73
CA ALA A 1118 -2.42 -24.72 6.11
C ALA A 1118 -1.28 -23.93 6.75
N GLY A 1119 -0.68 -23.00 6.00
CA GLY A 1119 0.33 -22.06 6.50
C GLY A 1119 -0.20 -20.91 7.34
N ASP A 1120 0.67 -19.91 7.54
CA ASP A 1120 0.32 -18.67 8.25
C ASP A 1120 -0.76 -17.90 7.45
N HIS A 1121 -1.55 -17.08 8.13
CA HIS A 1121 -2.60 -16.21 7.53
C HIS A 1121 -3.74 -16.97 6.83
N CYS A 1122 -4.04 -18.21 7.24
CA CYS A 1122 -5.20 -18.94 6.72
C CYS A 1122 -6.52 -18.20 7.06
N CYS A 1123 -7.43 -18.11 6.07
CA CYS A 1123 -8.72 -17.40 6.13
C CYS A 1123 -8.62 -15.88 6.39
N GLU A 1124 -7.48 -15.27 6.09
CA GLU A 1124 -7.29 -13.84 6.26
C GLU A 1124 -8.23 -13.02 5.36
N TYR A 1125 -8.84 -11.98 5.91
CA TYR A 1125 -9.91 -11.20 5.29
C TYR A 1125 -11.08 -12.00 4.73
N MET A 1126 -11.33 -13.25 5.15
CA MET A 1126 -12.47 -14.02 4.64
C MET A 1126 -13.80 -13.31 4.96
N THR A 1127 -14.69 -13.22 3.96
CA THR A 1127 -16.02 -12.57 4.05
C THR A 1127 -17.17 -13.52 3.79
N GLY A 1128 -16.91 -14.75 3.33
CA GLY A 1128 -17.91 -15.76 3.05
C GLY A 1128 -17.29 -17.09 2.66
N GLY A 1129 -18.12 -18.13 2.54
CA GLY A 1129 -17.68 -19.50 2.22
C GLY A 1129 -17.44 -20.36 3.46
N VAL A 1130 -16.96 -21.59 3.24
CA VAL A 1130 -16.66 -22.56 4.30
C VAL A 1130 -15.30 -23.18 4.07
N VAL A 1131 -14.44 -23.14 5.09
CA VAL A 1131 -13.09 -23.72 5.02
C VAL A 1131 -12.95 -24.81 6.08
N VAL A 1132 -12.51 -26.00 5.68
CA VAL A 1132 -12.23 -27.13 6.58
C VAL A 1132 -10.75 -27.46 6.53
N VAL A 1133 -10.10 -27.47 7.68
CA VAL A 1133 -8.68 -27.85 7.83
C VAL A 1133 -8.58 -29.10 8.70
N LEU A 1134 -8.19 -30.23 8.11
CA LEU A 1134 -8.10 -31.54 8.74
C LEU A 1134 -6.74 -31.81 9.41
N GLY A 1135 -6.03 -30.75 9.81
CA GLY A 1135 -4.70 -30.84 10.42
C GLY A 1135 -4.18 -29.50 10.94
N LYS A 1136 -2.85 -29.34 11.00
CA LYS A 1136 -2.20 -28.16 11.61
C LYS A 1136 -2.39 -26.90 10.75
N THR A 1137 -2.49 -25.76 11.42
CA THR A 1137 -2.49 -24.42 10.81
C THR A 1137 -1.23 -23.65 11.18
N GLY A 1138 -0.91 -22.60 10.41
CA GLY A 1138 0.05 -21.58 10.81
C GLY A 1138 -0.56 -20.51 11.72
N ARG A 1139 0.23 -19.48 12.02
CA ARG A 1139 -0.11 -18.33 12.87
C ARG A 1139 -1.05 -17.36 12.16
N ASN A 1140 -1.60 -16.42 12.92
CA ASN A 1140 -2.45 -15.34 12.43
C ASN A 1140 -3.72 -15.81 11.70
N PHE A 1141 -4.24 -16.98 12.08
CA PHE A 1141 -5.46 -17.55 11.47
C PHE A 1141 -6.64 -16.60 11.67
N ALA A 1142 -7.46 -16.43 10.62
CA ALA A 1142 -8.66 -15.57 10.58
C ALA A 1142 -8.43 -14.08 10.83
N ALA A 1143 -7.20 -13.57 10.64
CA ALA A 1143 -6.94 -12.13 10.76
C ALA A 1143 -7.80 -11.32 9.76
N GLY A 1144 -8.58 -10.37 10.29
CA GLY A 1144 -9.51 -9.57 9.47
C GLY A 1144 -10.70 -10.33 8.87
N MET A 1145 -10.94 -11.59 9.27
CA MET A 1145 -12.12 -12.35 8.86
C MET A 1145 -13.39 -11.67 9.38
N SER A 1146 -14.30 -11.34 8.47
CA SER A 1146 -15.55 -10.63 8.77
C SER A 1146 -16.80 -11.39 8.34
N GLY A 1147 -16.66 -12.56 7.71
CA GLY A 1147 -17.78 -13.44 7.36
C GLY A 1147 -17.33 -14.81 6.86
N GLY A 1148 -18.27 -15.76 6.83
CA GLY A 1148 -17.99 -17.17 6.54
C GLY A 1148 -17.71 -18.00 7.79
N ILE A 1149 -17.45 -19.29 7.61
CA ILE A 1149 -17.20 -20.25 8.70
C ILE A 1149 -15.94 -21.05 8.37
N ALA A 1150 -15.08 -21.28 9.35
CA ALA A 1150 -14.01 -22.26 9.24
C ALA A 1150 -14.10 -23.34 10.33
N PHE A 1151 -13.82 -24.58 9.96
CA PHE A 1151 -13.73 -25.72 10.87
C PHE A 1151 -12.30 -26.24 10.88
N VAL A 1152 -11.68 -26.29 12.06
CA VAL A 1152 -10.29 -26.74 12.20
C VAL A 1152 -10.22 -27.93 13.14
N TYR A 1153 -9.61 -29.02 12.68
CA TYR A 1153 -9.29 -30.19 13.48
C TYR A 1153 -8.04 -29.92 14.32
N ASP A 1154 -8.22 -29.62 15.62
CA ASP A 1154 -7.13 -29.29 16.55
C ASP A 1154 -6.38 -30.55 17.01
N CYS A 1155 -5.64 -31.14 16.08
CA CYS A 1155 -4.93 -32.41 16.28
C CYS A 1155 -3.81 -32.35 17.33
N ASP A 1156 -3.32 -31.15 17.69
CA ASP A 1156 -2.24 -30.96 18.67
C ASP A 1156 -2.61 -30.12 19.90
N GLY A 1157 -3.89 -29.76 20.05
CA GLY A 1157 -4.40 -29.02 21.20
C GLY A 1157 -3.85 -27.59 21.33
N ARG A 1158 -3.30 -27.03 20.24
CA ARG A 1158 -2.59 -25.74 20.24
C ARG A 1158 -3.20 -24.72 19.29
N PHE A 1159 -4.29 -25.07 18.58
CA PHE A 1159 -4.88 -24.18 17.57
C PHE A 1159 -5.20 -22.78 18.11
N GLU A 1160 -5.71 -22.67 19.34
CA GLU A 1160 -6.06 -21.38 19.96
C GLU A 1160 -4.91 -20.37 19.98
N THR A 1161 -3.66 -20.83 20.19
CA THR A 1161 -2.46 -19.96 20.21
C THR A 1161 -2.07 -19.41 18.85
N ARG A 1162 -2.66 -19.94 17.77
CA ARG A 1162 -2.36 -19.59 16.38
C ARG A 1162 -3.41 -18.65 15.77
N VAL A 1163 -4.51 -18.40 16.48
CA VAL A 1163 -5.64 -17.60 15.99
C VAL A 1163 -5.42 -16.13 16.32
N ASN A 1164 -5.63 -15.27 15.31
CA ASN A 1164 -5.72 -13.84 15.57
C ASN A 1164 -7.09 -13.53 16.19
N ARG A 1165 -7.10 -13.22 17.50
CA ARG A 1165 -8.33 -12.89 18.21
C ARG A 1165 -8.91 -11.52 17.82
N GLY A 1166 -8.18 -10.68 17.09
CA GLY A 1166 -8.65 -9.41 16.54
C GLY A 1166 -9.25 -8.46 17.58
N HIS A 1167 -8.63 -8.37 18.76
CA HIS A 1167 -9.19 -7.69 19.94
C HIS A 1167 -10.60 -8.17 20.35
N GLY A 1168 -10.89 -9.46 20.16
CA GLY A 1168 -12.18 -10.08 20.48
C GLY A 1168 -13.13 -10.21 19.29
N SER A 1169 -12.73 -9.87 18.06
CA SER A 1169 -13.58 -9.95 16.88
C SER A 1169 -13.78 -11.38 16.34
N ILE A 1170 -12.92 -12.34 16.71
CA ILE A 1170 -12.97 -13.74 16.26
C ILE A 1170 -13.34 -14.68 17.41
N LEU A 1171 -14.35 -15.50 17.18
CA LEU A 1171 -14.87 -16.51 18.10
C LEU A 1171 -14.31 -17.89 17.77
N LEU A 1172 -14.02 -18.66 18.83
CA LEU A 1172 -13.67 -20.08 18.75
C LEU A 1172 -14.69 -20.84 19.59
N GLU A 1173 -15.49 -21.68 18.95
CA GLU A 1173 -16.59 -22.43 19.58
C GLU A 1173 -16.49 -23.93 19.26
N PRO A 1174 -17.01 -24.81 20.14
CA PRO A 1174 -17.22 -26.20 19.79
C PRO A 1174 -18.28 -26.34 18.68
N VAL A 1175 -18.24 -27.44 17.93
CA VAL A 1175 -19.21 -27.72 16.86
C VAL A 1175 -20.42 -28.46 17.46
N GLU A 1176 -21.34 -27.70 18.05
CA GLU A 1176 -22.51 -28.24 18.77
C GLU A 1176 -23.79 -28.24 17.93
N GLU A 1177 -24.00 -27.20 17.13
CA GLU A 1177 -25.18 -27.02 16.29
C GLU A 1177 -25.33 -28.15 15.26
N GLU A 1178 -26.53 -28.75 15.17
CA GLU A 1178 -26.79 -29.90 14.29
C GLU A 1178 -26.49 -29.58 12.83
N HIS A 1179 -26.86 -28.39 12.37
CA HIS A 1179 -26.58 -27.93 11.00
C HIS A 1179 -25.07 -27.88 10.69
N ASP A 1180 -24.26 -27.39 11.62
CA ASP A 1180 -22.81 -27.30 11.44
C ASP A 1180 -22.16 -28.69 11.46
N ARG A 1181 -22.66 -29.60 12.30
CA ARG A 1181 -22.19 -30.99 12.38
C ARG A 1181 -22.44 -31.75 11.08
N ASP A 1182 -23.63 -31.61 10.51
CA ASP A 1182 -24.01 -32.24 9.25
C ASP A 1182 -23.23 -31.66 8.06
N LEU A 1183 -23.04 -30.34 8.04
CA LEU A 1183 -22.23 -29.66 7.03
C LEU A 1183 -20.79 -30.15 7.07
N LEU A 1184 -20.17 -30.17 8.26
CA LEU A 1184 -18.80 -30.63 8.43
C LEU A 1184 -18.66 -32.10 8.03
N PHE A 1185 -19.57 -32.98 8.49
CA PHE A 1185 -19.54 -34.41 8.13
C PHE A 1185 -19.54 -34.60 6.61
N ARG A 1186 -20.45 -33.92 5.91
CA ARG A 1186 -20.57 -33.98 4.45
C ARG A 1186 -19.29 -33.52 3.76
N LEU A 1187 -18.70 -32.40 4.18
CA LEU A 1187 -17.47 -31.88 3.57
C LEU A 1187 -16.29 -32.84 3.77
N VAL A 1188 -16.18 -33.48 4.94
CA VAL A 1188 -15.14 -34.50 5.17
C VAL A 1188 -15.41 -35.78 4.35
N GLU A 1189 -16.67 -36.19 4.22
CA GLU A 1189 -17.07 -37.32 3.37
C GLU A 1189 -16.77 -37.05 1.89
N ASP A 1190 -17.12 -35.88 1.37
CA ASP A 1190 -16.83 -35.47 0.00
C ASP A 1190 -15.32 -35.44 -0.26
N HIS A 1191 -14.54 -34.91 0.70
CA HIS A 1191 -13.08 -34.91 0.61
C HIS A 1191 -12.52 -36.35 0.52
N TYR A 1192 -13.02 -37.27 1.34
CA TYR A 1192 -12.64 -38.68 1.26
C TYR A 1192 -13.02 -39.30 -0.09
N MET A 1193 -14.24 -39.09 -0.56
CA MET A 1193 -14.74 -39.66 -1.80
C MET A 1193 -13.99 -39.16 -3.03
N ARG A 1194 -13.59 -37.88 -3.04
CA ARG A 1194 -12.87 -37.27 -4.17
C ARG A 1194 -11.36 -37.51 -4.15
N THR A 1195 -10.74 -37.66 -2.98
CA THR A 1195 -9.26 -37.72 -2.87
C THR A 1195 -8.69 -39.04 -2.35
N GLY A 1196 -9.56 -39.92 -1.83
CA GLY A 1196 -9.13 -41.13 -1.13
C GLY A 1196 -8.31 -40.83 0.13
N SER A 1197 -8.53 -39.67 0.78
CA SER A 1197 -7.76 -39.23 1.95
C SER A 1197 -7.84 -40.21 3.11
N LYS A 1198 -6.68 -40.69 3.55
CA LYS A 1198 -6.55 -41.52 4.76
C LYS A 1198 -6.93 -40.73 6.02
N ARG A 1199 -6.52 -39.46 6.12
CA ARG A 1199 -6.84 -38.58 7.25
C ARG A 1199 -8.35 -38.38 7.39
N ALA A 1200 -9.04 -38.09 6.29
CA ALA A 1200 -10.50 -37.96 6.29
C ALA A 1200 -11.18 -39.27 6.69
N ARG A 1201 -10.68 -40.41 6.17
CA ARG A 1201 -11.19 -41.74 6.54
C ARG A 1201 -11.08 -41.99 8.05
N GLU A 1202 -9.92 -41.72 8.64
CA GLU A 1202 -9.68 -41.86 10.07
C GLU A 1202 -10.64 -40.99 10.90
N ILE A 1203 -10.88 -39.74 10.47
CA ILE A 1203 -11.82 -38.83 11.12
C ILE A 1203 -13.26 -39.35 11.04
N LEU A 1204 -13.69 -39.85 9.87
CA LEU A 1204 -15.04 -40.40 9.67
C LEU A 1204 -15.27 -41.68 10.49
N ASP A 1205 -14.27 -42.58 10.52
CA ASP A 1205 -14.36 -43.84 11.27
C ASP A 1205 -14.39 -43.60 12.80
N ALA A 1206 -13.82 -42.48 13.29
CA ALA A 1206 -13.81 -42.05 14.69
C ALA A 1206 -14.57 -40.73 14.93
N TRP A 1207 -15.66 -40.50 14.19
CA TRP A 1207 -16.35 -39.21 14.14
C TRP A 1207 -16.75 -38.63 15.51
N PRO A 1208 -17.39 -39.39 16.44
CA PRO A 1208 -17.80 -38.82 17.72
C PRO A 1208 -16.61 -38.28 18.56
N GLN A 1209 -15.46 -38.96 18.49
CA GLN A 1209 -14.25 -38.56 19.19
C GLN A 1209 -13.57 -37.37 18.50
N CYS A 1210 -13.46 -37.42 17.17
CA CYS A 1210 -12.80 -36.37 16.40
C CYS A 1210 -13.59 -35.06 16.42
N LEU A 1211 -14.92 -35.11 16.41
CA LEU A 1211 -15.81 -33.95 16.47
C LEU A 1211 -15.52 -33.05 17.70
N ALA A 1212 -15.20 -33.65 18.85
CA ALA A 1212 -14.83 -32.91 20.07
C ALA A 1212 -13.53 -32.10 19.94
N SER A 1213 -12.66 -32.49 18.99
CA SER A 1213 -11.39 -31.81 18.68
C SER A 1213 -11.54 -30.77 17.57
N PHE A 1214 -12.71 -30.65 16.93
CA PHE A 1214 -12.94 -29.57 15.99
C PHE A 1214 -13.24 -28.26 16.71
N ARG A 1215 -12.84 -27.16 16.08
CA ARG A 1215 -13.18 -25.78 16.48
C ARG A 1215 -13.85 -25.09 15.31
N LYS A 1216 -15.01 -24.47 15.58
CA LYS A 1216 -15.68 -23.53 14.68
C LYS A 1216 -15.07 -22.15 14.87
N VAL A 1217 -14.72 -21.50 13.77
CA VAL A 1217 -14.15 -20.15 13.72
C VAL A 1217 -15.03 -19.26 12.86
N TRP A 1218 -15.40 -18.10 13.39
CA TRP A 1218 -16.23 -17.09 12.74
C TRP A 1218 -16.14 -15.76 13.50
N SER A 1219 -16.60 -14.66 12.89
CA SER A 1219 -16.51 -13.33 13.50
C SER A 1219 -17.73 -12.98 14.35
N VAL A 1220 -17.53 -12.15 15.38
CA VAL A 1220 -18.61 -11.59 16.21
C VAL A 1220 -19.60 -10.82 15.36
N GLU A 1221 -19.11 -9.95 14.47
CA GLU A 1221 -19.94 -9.15 13.56
C GLU A 1221 -20.85 -10.06 12.71
N TYR A 1222 -20.30 -11.13 12.14
CA TYR A 1222 -21.08 -12.07 11.34
C TYR A 1222 -22.14 -12.81 12.17
N LYS A 1223 -21.79 -13.24 13.39
CA LYS A 1223 -22.73 -13.87 14.33
C LYS A 1223 -23.89 -12.94 14.70
N THR A 1224 -23.59 -11.69 15.05
CA THR A 1224 -24.60 -10.68 15.38
C THR A 1224 -25.54 -10.41 14.20
N LEU A 1225 -24.99 -10.26 13.00
CA LEU A 1225 -25.79 -10.02 11.79
C LEU A 1225 -26.67 -11.21 11.40
N LEU A 1226 -26.22 -12.45 11.64
CA LEU A 1226 -27.05 -13.65 11.43
C LEU A 1226 -28.23 -13.69 12.41
N ALA A 1227 -28.01 -13.33 13.67
CA ALA A 1227 -29.07 -13.26 14.68
C ALA A 1227 -30.10 -12.18 14.33
N GLU A 1228 -29.66 -10.95 14.00
CA GLU A 1228 -30.55 -9.85 13.60
C GLU A 1228 -31.42 -10.21 12.38
N ARG A 1229 -30.86 -10.97 11.43
CA ARG A 1229 -31.62 -11.45 10.26
C ARG A 1229 -32.65 -12.52 10.60
N GLN A 1230 -32.33 -13.43 11.52
CA GLN A 1230 -33.29 -14.42 12.02
C GLN A 1230 -34.44 -13.74 12.77
N ASP A 1231 -34.13 -12.74 13.60
CA ASP A 1231 -35.13 -11.95 14.32
C ASP A 1231 -36.03 -11.17 13.34
N ALA A 1232 -35.45 -10.49 12.34
CA ALA A 1232 -36.21 -9.76 11.32
C ALA A 1232 -37.12 -10.67 10.47
N GLN A 1233 -36.64 -11.88 10.10
CA GLN A 1233 -37.46 -12.87 9.41
C GLN A 1233 -38.60 -13.39 10.28
N THR A 1234 -38.38 -13.50 11.59
CA THR A 1234 -39.40 -13.92 12.56
C THR A 1234 -40.43 -12.81 12.77
N GLU A 1235 -40.02 -11.55 12.83
CA GLU A 1235 -40.94 -10.39 12.91
C GLU A 1235 -41.76 -10.21 11.63
N GLU A 1236 -41.20 -10.38 10.43
CA GLU A 1236 -41.97 -10.35 9.18
C GLU A 1236 -43.02 -11.48 9.12
N GLN A 1237 -42.71 -12.67 9.63
CA GLN A 1237 -43.67 -13.78 9.73
C GLN A 1237 -44.76 -13.53 10.77
N VAL A 1238 -44.50 -12.76 11.83
CA VAL A 1238 -45.48 -12.38 12.85
C VAL A 1238 -46.35 -11.20 12.42
N VAL A 1239 -45.87 -10.32 11.53
CA VAL A 1239 -46.62 -9.18 10.99
C VAL A 1239 -47.47 -9.57 9.76
N HIS A 1240 -47.10 -10.66 9.06
CA HIS A 1240 -47.82 -11.18 7.90
C HIS A 1240 -48.55 -12.52 8.10
N GLY A 1241 -48.47 -13.11 9.30
CA GLY A 1241 -49.34 -14.20 9.75
C GLY A 1241 -50.54 -13.68 10.52
#